data_AF-A0A7X8FA97-F1
#
_entry.id   AF-A0A7X8FA97-F1
#
_cell.length_a   1.000
_cell.length_b   1.000
_cell.length_c   1.000
_cell.angle_alpha   90.00
_cell.angle_beta   90.00
_cell.angle_gamma   90.00
#
_symmetry.space_group_name_H-M   'P 1'
#
loop_
_entity.id
_entity.type
_entity.pdbx_description
1 polymer ?
#
loop_
_entity_poly.entity_id
_entity_poly.type
_entity_poly.pdbx_seq_one_letter_code
_entity_poly.pdbx_strand_id
1 'polypeptide(L)'
;MKEVIVAKTSSSATVTVAQGNDFSMTKLVINPNNRFIVYTDATITFDNSGIDNPLDPWIESQHTGTDTTYGLKHNAGMFKFAGIFSQNPVHVELRGNGSYFNNVILATTHGLTASGNYGYPMVVNGDFTIQSGQNINVADLHVGGNWENTSTNTTTYPQKVTFTNKASTPIVKSNQAFNTLVTDTGTKALSFDPGVNVSCQIYSSISGGVDVYTNATFTVGGFTNPSNQIPGRWYISNPNGVININNSTPAAFNGWLEISSGVLNLNNLRFETLPGIASFMLGGTIYCDGIHLQSTFQPTAGSIVLESPGSSYGMISLPANSWLHTLQVQPTTKTYHLFSDLTLKGSFILNSGEFSVKNPTNNNIHTMYVAESWINNRGPEFFHEEEGTVVFNGPGFQACKTDEDFYTIIVDKTPPGSGGDAFRIESPTTGVYLNVTCQNYKWLAGALDVSRRGTLTINNVLNPTLEGNFWCNEGCQMNINTSNISLNGSMHITGGEINITQVGAGFLYSHMLSGSLEITSGSLNFTNAGMVFPNTNPFSTSISGGTISVVRDFNCLRNDFQPTGGTLLIKGSEDNVISFTQTGSHLHNLTIAKDNPEAIVQTWGASGVPIVCNGNTVVDSGEFRIAGFSFISRGNINVNNSGKLSIFTNGQLKMGNGTSLNINNGGAFKSWSQPTAIVATLTGEDSSSFFDFAVNSGGTFEAEYTVFEHMGIMGIYFKSGSICNQLSNCSLSTGKPNSSLITFSNTQTLTLDNLEFPRRPTAYQTYRNVRKGTSQGRIFLTNFSGNFSGSAYENDPYDTIFWLGSDIDLVVDHIMITETDQYVCGIRASAVTIKNIGTHDYLGDIRVDFYPNMPTAPAAGTEGSYHGFVTNLSAGKTKFVNPPLMSTDIAGDWTVWARVDTHNAIVETNENNNLSAPQITTWSPLPPVSNLQFLNYDNYNALMKWDYTAPYSCFKIWGNDDPSFPSESTQLNYSLDGPTPGPTYAILVNLRFSKRFFRVTAERDFPDLE
;
A
#
# COMPACT_ATOMS: atom_id res chain seq x y z
N MET A 1 -18.09 -95.22 28.32
CA MET A 1 -19.36 -95.88 28.69
C MET A 1 -20.34 -95.74 27.54
N LYS A 2 -21.03 -96.79 27.09
CA LYS A 2 -21.97 -96.66 25.95
C LYS A 2 -23.17 -95.77 26.29
N GLU A 3 -23.76 -95.97 27.46
CA GLU A 3 -24.97 -95.24 27.90
C GLU A 3 -24.94 -95.02 29.42
N VAL A 4 -25.33 -93.82 29.86
CA VAL A 4 -25.55 -93.46 31.27
C VAL A 4 -27.00 -93.03 31.43
N ILE A 5 -27.79 -93.78 32.21
CA ILE A 5 -29.19 -93.45 32.51
C ILE A 5 -29.30 -93.13 34.01
N VAL A 6 -29.67 -91.89 34.34
CA VAL A 6 -29.96 -91.45 35.71
C VAL A 6 -31.46 -91.58 35.96
N ALA A 7 -31.87 -92.71 36.54
CA ALA A 7 -33.28 -93.01 36.77
C ALA A 7 -33.53 -93.57 38.18
N LYS A 8 -34.54 -93.01 38.86
CA LYS A 8 -35.19 -93.62 40.03
C LYS A 8 -36.67 -93.25 40.00
N THR A 9 -37.53 -94.25 40.18
CA THR A 9 -38.98 -94.15 39.92
C THR A 9 -39.80 -93.63 41.12
N SER A 10 -39.20 -93.53 42.32
CA SER A 10 -39.91 -93.16 43.57
C SER A 10 -39.26 -92.05 44.42
N SER A 11 -38.07 -91.57 44.07
CA SER A 11 -37.34 -90.47 44.74
C SER A 11 -36.24 -89.92 43.82
N SER A 12 -35.67 -88.75 44.12
CA SER A 12 -34.62 -88.15 43.30
C SER A 12 -33.31 -88.94 43.35
N ALA A 13 -32.74 -89.29 42.20
CA ALA A 13 -31.39 -89.80 42.07
C ALA A 13 -30.40 -88.68 41.76
N THR A 14 -29.21 -88.76 42.36
CA THR A 14 -28.07 -87.89 42.09
C THR A 14 -26.91 -88.76 41.61
N VAL A 15 -26.42 -88.52 40.41
CA VAL A 15 -25.13 -89.05 39.96
C VAL A 15 -24.12 -87.93 40.02
N THR A 16 -23.02 -88.13 40.74
CA THR A 16 -21.94 -87.16 40.90
C THR A 16 -20.66 -87.72 40.31
N VAL A 17 -19.99 -86.93 39.45
CA VAL A 17 -18.65 -87.26 38.96
C VAL A 17 -17.61 -86.83 40.01
N ALA A 18 -16.78 -87.78 40.46
CA ALA A 18 -15.72 -87.54 41.45
C ALA A 18 -14.48 -86.87 40.86
N GLN A 19 -13.72 -86.15 41.69
CA GLN A 19 -12.59 -85.30 41.32
C GLN A 19 -11.50 -86.02 40.52
N GLY A 20 -11.02 -85.39 39.45
CA GLY A 20 -9.85 -85.80 38.67
C GLY A 20 -10.07 -86.95 37.68
N ASN A 21 -11.31 -87.40 37.47
CA ASN A 21 -11.61 -88.48 36.53
C ASN A 21 -12.28 -87.94 35.27
N ASP A 22 -11.47 -87.75 34.22
CA ASP A 22 -11.99 -87.61 32.86
C ASP A 22 -12.69 -88.91 32.47
N PHE A 23 -13.82 -88.81 31.76
CA PHE A 23 -14.50 -89.99 31.27
C PHE A 23 -15.31 -89.69 30.03
N SER A 24 -15.47 -90.72 29.20
CA SER A 24 -16.14 -90.61 27.91
C SER A 24 -17.44 -91.40 27.88
N MET A 25 -18.46 -90.86 27.22
CA MET A 25 -19.73 -91.55 26.99
C MET A 25 -20.33 -91.27 25.63
N THR A 26 -21.31 -92.07 25.20
CA THR A 26 -22.02 -91.83 23.93
C THR A 26 -23.44 -91.31 24.16
N LYS A 27 -24.11 -91.70 25.25
CA LYS A 27 -25.48 -91.28 25.56
C LYS A 27 -25.69 -90.99 27.05
N LEU A 28 -26.41 -89.91 27.36
CA LEU A 28 -26.81 -89.51 28.72
C LEU A 28 -28.31 -89.24 28.76
N VAL A 29 -29.05 -89.95 29.63
CA VAL A 29 -30.48 -89.71 29.86
C VAL A 29 -30.71 -89.44 31.35
N ILE A 30 -31.35 -88.32 31.68
CA ILE A 30 -31.70 -87.91 33.04
C ILE A 30 -33.23 -87.89 33.14
N ASN A 31 -33.83 -88.86 33.83
CA ASN A 31 -35.28 -88.95 34.00
C ASN A 31 -35.81 -87.78 34.87
N PRO A 32 -37.12 -87.47 34.82
CA PRO A 32 -37.72 -86.39 35.61
C PRO A 32 -37.35 -86.47 37.10
N ASN A 33 -37.11 -85.32 37.75
CA ASN A 33 -36.73 -85.21 39.17
C ASN A 33 -35.40 -85.89 39.54
N ASN A 34 -34.52 -86.17 38.58
CA ASN A 34 -33.15 -86.66 38.82
C ASN A 34 -32.12 -85.60 38.43
N ARG A 35 -30.89 -85.75 38.92
CA ARG A 35 -29.80 -84.82 38.59
C ARG A 35 -28.47 -85.52 38.32
N PHE A 36 -27.76 -84.99 37.34
CA PHE A 36 -26.39 -85.37 37.01
C PHE A 36 -25.48 -84.19 37.32
N ILE A 37 -24.57 -84.34 38.29
CA ILE A 37 -23.73 -83.23 38.77
C ILE A 37 -22.26 -83.51 38.54
N VAL A 38 -21.54 -82.48 38.11
CA VAL A 38 -20.09 -82.48 37.93
C VAL A 38 -19.54 -81.30 38.73
N TYR A 39 -18.83 -81.59 39.83
CA TYR A 39 -18.30 -80.56 40.74
C TYR A 39 -16.84 -80.19 40.49
N THR A 40 -16.18 -80.83 39.53
CA THR A 40 -14.71 -80.86 39.45
C THR A 40 -14.25 -80.46 38.05
N ASP A 41 -12.98 -80.13 37.87
CA ASP A 41 -12.40 -79.71 36.59
C ASP A 41 -12.27 -80.83 35.54
N ALA A 42 -13.03 -81.91 35.71
CA ALA A 42 -13.02 -83.06 34.80
C ALA A 42 -13.50 -82.68 33.40
N THR A 43 -12.90 -83.30 32.39
CA THR A 43 -13.35 -83.25 31.01
C THR A 43 -14.31 -84.40 30.72
N ILE A 44 -15.58 -84.08 30.45
CA ILE A 44 -16.55 -85.07 29.97
C ILE A 44 -16.48 -85.09 28.45
N THR A 45 -16.04 -86.20 27.87
CA THR A 45 -15.95 -86.33 26.41
C THR A 45 -17.10 -87.17 25.86
N PHE A 46 -17.98 -86.58 25.07
CA PHE A 46 -18.93 -87.34 24.27
C PHE A 46 -18.26 -87.79 22.98
N ASP A 47 -17.97 -89.09 22.85
CA ASP A 47 -17.27 -89.67 21.69
C ASP A 47 -17.94 -90.99 21.26
N ASN A 48 -17.98 -91.22 19.95
CA ASN A 48 -18.53 -92.41 19.30
C ASN A 48 -17.50 -93.14 18.41
N SER A 49 -16.22 -92.79 18.50
CA SER A 49 -15.12 -93.30 17.67
C SER A 49 -14.85 -94.82 17.73
N GLY A 50 -15.67 -95.61 18.44
CA GLY A 50 -15.48 -97.06 18.65
C GLY A 50 -16.75 -97.92 18.73
N ILE A 51 -17.87 -97.51 18.13
CA ILE A 51 -19.11 -98.30 18.12
C ILE A 51 -19.53 -98.66 16.68
N ASP A 52 -19.65 -99.97 16.40
CA ASP A 52 -20.00 -100.54 15.07
C ASP A 52 -21.44 -100.25 14.59
N ASN A 53 -22.27 -99.59 15.41
CA ASN A 53 -23.61 -99.15 15.07
C ASN A 53 -23.83 -97.77 15.71
N PRO A 54 -23.67 -96.66 14.96
CA PRO A 54 -23.67 -95.32 15.53
C PRO A 54 -25.09 -94.97 15.96
N LEU A 55 -25.43 -95.28 17.21
CA LEU A 55 -26.50 -94.55 17.89
C LEU A 55 -26.06 -93.09 17.96
N ASP A 56 -26.95 -92.18 17.55
CA ASP A 56 -26.66 -90.76 17.58
C ASP A 56 -26.29 -90.35 19.02
N PRO A 57 -25.17 -89.65 19.22
CA PRO A 57 -24.81 -89.15 20.54
C PRO A 57 -25.93 -88.22 21.04
N TRP A 58 -26.52 -88.60 22.17
CA TRP A 58 -27.77 -88.02 22.64
C TRP A 58 -27.68 -87.69 24.13
N ILE A 59 -27.89 -86.43 24.46
CA ILE A 59 -28.11 -85.97 25.83
C ILE A 59 -29.58 -85.61 25.97
N GLU A 60 -30.28 -86.25 26.90
CA GLU A 60 -31.66 -85.93 27.25
C GLU A 60 -31.77 -85.64 28.74
N SER A 61 -32.25 -84.46 29.08
CA SER A 61 -32.83 -84.20 30.39
C SER A 61 -34.35 -84.14 30.24
N GLN A 62 -35.05 -85.07 30.85
CA GLN A 62 -36.52 -85.16 30.82
C GLN A 62 -37.19 -84.37 31.95
N HIS A 63 -36.42 -83.55 32.68
CA HIS A 63 -37.00 -82.67 33.69
C HIS A 63 -37.95 -81.68 33.01
N THR A 64 -39.15 -81.43 33.51
CA THR A 64 -40.07 -80.46 32.88
C THR A 64 -40.57 -79.42 33.89
N GLY A 65 -40.05 -79.47 35.12
CA GLY A 65 -40.45 -78.57 36.19
C GLY A 65 -39.70 -77.24 36.19
N THR A 66 -40.19 -76.30 37.00
CA THR A 66 -39.53 -75.02 37.28
C THR A 66 -38.41 -75.14 38.32
N ASP A 67 -38.35 -76.26 39.05
CA ASP A 67 -37.34 -76.52 40.07
C ASP A 67 -35.95 -76.62 39.43
N THR A 68 -35.09 -75.65 39.75
CA THR A 68 -33.72 -75.60 39.24
C THR A 68 -32.80 -76.62 39.92
N THR A 69 -33.26 -77.48 40.82
CA THR A 69 -32.43 -78.47 41.53
C THR A 69 -32.09 -79.69 40.66
N TYR A 70 -32.94 -80.00 39.68
CA TYR A 70 -32.85 -81.20 38.84
C TYR A 70 -32.20 -80.92 37.47
N GLY A 71 -31.96 -81.99 36.70
CA GLY A 71 -31.34 -81.91 35.37
C GLY A 71 -29.82 -82.04 35.37
N LEU A 72 -29.19 -81.52 34.31
CA LEU A 72 -27.73 -81.56 34.12
C LEU A 72 -27.05 -80.38 34.81
N LYS A 73 -26.07 -80.62 35.67
CA LYS A 73 -25.37 -79.60 36.48
C LYS A 73 -23.86 -79.75 36.34
N HIS A 74 -23.28 -79.12 35.33
CA HIS A 74 -21.83 -79.13 35.16
C HIS A 74 -21.27 -77.83 35.73
N ASN A 75 -20.75 -77.88 36.96
CA ASN A 75 -20.40 -76.72 37.78
C ASN A 75 -18.97 -76.23 37.58
N ALA A 76 -18.08 -77.13 37.17
CA ALA A 76 -16.66 -76.89 36.93
C ALA A 76 -16.20 -77.80 35.78
N GLY A 77 -15.01 -77.55 35.22
CA GLY A 77 -14.45 -78.37 34.14
C GLY A 77 -14.98 -78.07 32.74
N MET A 78 -14.75 -79.02 31.83
CA MET A 78 -14.99 -78.89 30.40
C MET A 78 -15.92 -80.00 29.90
N PHE A 79 -16.94 -79.62 29.12
CA PHE A 79 -17.81 -80.57 28.44
C PHE A 79 -17.43 -80.59 26.95
N LYS A 80 -16.72 -81.64 26.54
CA LYS A 80 -16.20 -81.78 25.18
C LYS A 80 -17.07 -82.73 24.37
N PHE A 81 -17.62 -82.25 23.26
CA PHE A 81 -18.22 -83.09 22.23
C PHE A 81 -17.14 -83.41 21.20
N ALA A 82 -16.74 -84.66 21.04
CA ALA A 82 -15.64 -85.08 20.16
C ALA A 82 -16.04 -86.27 19.27
N GLY A 83 -15.34 -86.47 18.14
CA GLY A 83 -15.45 -87.69 17.34
C GLY A 83 -15.98 -87.50 15.92
N ILE A 84 -15.86 -88.58 15.13
CA ILE A 84 -16.32 -88.66 13.73
C ILE A 84 -17.71 -89.31 13.75
N PHE A 85 -18.74 -88.49 13.64
CA PHE A 85 -20.12 -88.99 13.48
C PHE A 85 -20.34 -89.34 12.02
N SER A 86 -21.09 -90.39 11.70
CA SER A 86 -21.19 -90.88 10.32
C SER A 86 -22.09 -90.01 9.45
N GLN A 87 -23.17 -89.41 9.99
CA GLN A 87 -24.06 -88.46 9.27
C GLN A 87 -24.82 -87.43 10.15
N ASN A 88 -24.85 -87.57 11.48
CA ASN A 88 -25.73 -86.78 12.35
C ASN A 88 -24.99 -85.87 13.36
N PRO A 89 -25.52 -84.68 13.67
CA PRO A 89 -24.99 -83.80 14.71
C PRO A 89 -25.26 -84.38 16.11
N VAL A 90 -24.51 -83.91 17.12
CA VAL A 90 -24.81 -84.27 18.51
C VAL A 90 -26.14 -83.69 18.92
N HIS A 91 -27.06 -84.51 19.45
CA HIS A 91 -28.36 -84.04 19.91
C HIS A 91 -28.35 -83.75 21.42
N VAL A 92 -28.69 -82.52 21.79
CA VAL A 92 -28.83 -82.07 23.18
C VAL A 92 -30.26 -81.61 23.42
N GLU A 93 -31.00 -82.37 24.20
CA GLU A 93 -32.37 -82.07 24.58
C GLU A 93 -32.45 -81.82 26.08
N LEU A 94 -32.56 -80.55 26.47
CA LEU A 94 -32.71 -80.15 27.85
C LEU A 94 -34.15 -79.68 28.05
N ARG A 95 -34.99 -80.55 28.61
CA ARG A 95 -36.32 -80.15 29.07
C ARG A 95 -36.14 -79.52 30.47
N GLY A 96 -36.88 -78.45 30.76
CA GLY A 96 -36.98 -77.88 32.12
C GLY A 96 -35.86 -76.92 32.53
N ASN A 97 -36.13 -76.14 33.59
CA ASN A 97 -35.17 -75.18 34.13
C ASN A 97 -34.05 -75.88 34.90
N GLY A 98 -32.87 -75.25 34.91
CA GLY A 98 -31.75 -75.65 35.76
C GLY A 98 -30.67 -76.45 35.05
N SER A 99 -30.87 -77.00 33.87
CA SER A 99 -29.78 -77.68 33.18
C SER A 99 -28.72 -76.69 32.65
N TYR A 100 -27.44 -76.89 32.96
CA TYR A 100 -26.34 -76.05 32.46
C TYR A 100 -25.01 -76.80 32.33
N PHE A 101 -24.16 -76.23 31.48
CA PHE A 101 -22.76 -76.55 31.31
C PHE A 101 -21.88 -75.48 31.97
N ASN A 102 -20.70 -75.84 32.47
CA ASN A 102 -19.64 -74.89 32.79
C ASN A 102 -18.98 -74.38 31.49
N ASN A 103 -17.95 -75.04 30.99
CA ASN A 103 -17.37 -74.77 29.67
C ASN A 103 -17.79 -75.84 28.66
N VAL A 104 -17.93 -75.48 27.38
CA VAL A 104 -18.26 -76.39 26.28
C VAL A 104 -17.22 -76.30 25.17
N ILE A 105 -16.73 -77.44 24.69
CA ILE A 105 -15.93 -77.53 23.45
C ILE A 105 -16.65 -78.42 22.44
N LEU A 106 -16.90 -77.89 21.24
CA LEU A 106 -17.39 -78.62 20.09
C LEU A 106 -16.22 -78.99 19.16
N ALA A 107 -15.84 -80.27 19.16
CA ALA A 107 -14.78 -80.85 18.34
C ALA A 107 -15.33 -82.05 17.54
N THR A 108 -16.50 -81.87 16.92
CA THR A 108 -17.20 -82.91 16.15
C THR A 108 -17.15 -82.61 14.65
N THR A 109 -17.38 -83.60 13.79
CA THR A 109 -17.44 -83.38 12.33
C THR A 109 -18.76 -82.75 11.87
N HIS A 110 -19.89 -83.17 12.46
CA HIS A 110 -21.25 -82.79 12.02
C HIS A 110 -21.91 -81.68 12.86
N GLY A 111 -21.27 -81.27 13.97
CA GLY A 111 -21.71 -80.17 14.82
C GLY A 111 -22.69 -80.57 15.94
N LEU A 112 -23.61 -79.67 16.29
CA LEU A 112 -24.50 -79.74 17.47
C LEU A 112 -25.93 -79.34 17.07
N THR A 113 -26.92 -80.12 17.50
CA THR A 113 -28.34 -79.76 17.45
C THR A 113 -28.91 -79.78 18.84
N ALA A 114 -29.58 -78.71 19.24
CA ALA A 114 -30.36 -78.69 20.47
C ALA A 114 -31.80 -78.28 20.17
N SER A 115 -32.74 -79.21 20.41
CA SER A 115 -34.14 -79.03 20.06
C SER A 115 -34.81 -77.97 20.93
N GLY A 116 -35.17 -76.83 20.33
CA GLY A 116 -35.89 -75.73 20.99
C GLY A 116 -37.38 -75.98 21.25
N ASN A 117 -37.91 -77.16 20.91
CA ASN A 117 -39.36 -77.46 20.94
C ASN A 117 -40.02 -77.30 22.32
N TYR A 118 -39.23 -77.19 23.39
CA TYR A 118 -39.72 -77.07 24.76
C TYR A 118 -39.51 -75.69 25.39
N GLY A 119 -38.96 -74.72 24.65
CA GLY A 119 -38.82 -73.33 25.12
C GLY A 119 -37.75 -73.11 26.19
N TYR A 120 -36.82 -74.04 26.38
CA TYR A 120 -35.71 -73.91 27.35
C TYR A 120 -34.37 -73.71 26.61
N PRO A 121 -33.53 -72.76 27.04
CA PRO A 121 -32.23 -72.52 26.43
C PRO A 121 -31.19 -73.56 26.86
N MET A 122 -30.22 -73.83 25.99
CA MET A 122 -28.97 -74.48 26.40
C MET A 122 -28.13 -73.45 27.16
N VAL A 123 -27.79 -73.70 28.42
CA VAL A 123 -27.03 -72.75 29.25
C VAL A 123 -25.58 -73.20 29.42
N VAL A 124 -24.64 -72.31 29.14
CA VAL A 124 -23.20 -72.50 29.32
C VAL A 124 -22.69 -71.35 30.18
N ASN A 125 -22.35 -71.61 31.44
CA ASN A 125 -21.97 -70.56 32.40
C ASN A 125 -20.57 -69.98 32.14
N GLY A 126 -19.70 -70.75 31.49
CA GLY A 126 -18.34 -70.39 31.10
C GLY A 126 -18.18 -70.30 29.58
N ASP A 127 -17.00 -70.68 29.08
CA ASP A 127 -16.60 -70.48 27.68
C ASP A 127 -17.27 -71.48 26.73
N PHE A 128 -17.60 -71.02 25.52
CA PHE A 128 -18.12 -71.84 24.42
C PHE A 128 -17.14 -71.81 23.25
N THR A 129 -16.46 -72.93 23.01
CA THR A 129 -15.43 -73.06 21.97
C THR A 129 -15.87 -74.05 20.89
N ILE A 130 -15.73 -73.66 19.62
CA ILE A 130 -15.94 -74.52 18.45
C ILE A 130 -14.57 -74.75 17.80
N GLN A 131 -14.07 -75.97 17.89
CA GLN A 131 -12.83 -76.41 17.25
C GLN A 131 -13.10 -77.03 15.87
N SER A 132 -14.20 -77.77 15.75
CA SER A 132 -14.67 -78.33 14.48
C SER A 132 -16.18 -78.53 14.51
N GLY A 133 -16.82 -78.50 13.34
CA GLY A 133 -18.25 -78.77 13.21
C GLY A 133 -18.84 -78.14 11.95
N GLN A 134 -19.71 -78.87 11.26
CA GLN A 134 -20.38 -78.40 10.04
C GLN A 134 -21.68 -77.64 10.30
N ASN A 135 -22.35 -77.78 11.46
CA ASN A 135 -23.64 -77.14 11.76
C ASN A 135 -23.91 -76.97 13.27
N ILE A 136 -24.30 -75.77 13.72
CA ILE A 136 -24.78 -75.53 15.10
C ILE A 136 -26.25 -75.10 15.02
N ASN A 137 -27.15 -76.06 15.19
CA ASN A 137 -28.60 -75.82 15.20
C ASN A 137 -29.13 -75.81 16.64
N VAL A 138 -28.83 -74.73 17.36
CA VAL A 138 -29.34 -74.50 18.71
C VAL A 138 -30.35 -73.36 18.65
N ALA A 139 -31.58 -73.62 19.09
CA ALA A 139 -32.66 -72.63 19.03
C ALA A 139 -32.42 -71.41 19.95
N ASP A 140 -31.95 -71.65 21.17
CA ASP A 140 -31.57 -70.61 22.13
C ASP A 140 -30.38 -71.10 22.99
N LEU A 141 -29.27 -70.37 22.93
CA LEU A 141 -28.01 -70.68 23.62
C LEU A 141 -27.63 -69.52 24.53
N HIS A 142 -27.48 -69.77 25.83
CA HIS A 142 -26.99 -68.79 26.80
C HIS A 142 -25.52 -69.05 27.11
N VAL A 143 -24.67 -68.02 26.99
CA VAL A 143 -23.21 -68.12 27.23
C VAL A 143 -22.79 -67.09 28.27
N GLY A 144 -22.13 -67.55 29.34
CA GLY A 144 -21.58 -66.68 30.38
C GLY A 144 -20.11 -66.32 30.16
N GLY A 145 -19.35 -67.13 29.42
CA GLY A 145 -17.93 -66.87 29.15
C GLY A 145 -17.66 -66.27 27.77
N ASN A 146 -16.46 -66.55 27.27
CA ASN A 146 -15.99 -66.18 25.95
C ASN A 146 -16.59 -67.07 24.86
N TRP A 147 -16.66 -66.54 23.65
CA TRP A 147 -16.98 -67.28 22.44
C TRP A 147 -15.73 -67.40 21.58
N GLU A 148 -15.43 -68.60 21.12
CA GLU A 148 -14.31 -68.83 20.19
C GLU A 148 -14.67 -69.91 19.17
N ASN A 149 -14.60 -69.58 17.89
CA ASN A 149 -14.81 -70.47 16.76
C ASN A 149 -13.52 -70.53 15.93
N THR A 150 -12.74 -71.59 16.15
CA THR A 150 -11.51 -71.90 15.42
C THR A 150 -11.78 -72.84 14.23
N SER A 151 -13.04 -73.19 13.96
CA SER A 151 -13.38 -74.00 12.79
C SER A 151 -13.31 -73.18 11.50
N THR A 152 -13.17 -73.86 10.37
CA THR A 152 -13.20 -73.20 9.04
C THR A 152 -14.60 -72.74 8.63
N ASN A 153 -15.65 -73.08 9.39
CA ASN A 153 -17.02 -72.74 9.07
C ASN A 153 -17.51 -71.59 9.97
N THR A 154 -17.53 -70.38 9.41
CA THR A 154 -18.01 -69.17 10.08
C THR A 154 -19.48 -68.87 9.77
N THR A 155 -20.15 -69.71 8.96
CA THR A 155 -21.50 -69.47 8.42
C THR A 155 -22.60 -70.24 9.13
N THR A 156 -22.27 -71.10 10.10
CA THR A 156 -23.27 -71.90 10.81
C THR A 156 -23.84 -71.14 12.01
N TYR A 157 -25.13 -70.84 11.94
CA TYR A 157 -25.82 -69.97 12.90
C TYR A 157 -26.50 -70.77 14.03
N PRO A 158 -26.09 -70.65 15.30
CA PRO A 158 -27.08 -70.73 16.36
C PRO A 158 -28.21 -69.73 16.07
N GLN A 159 -29.47 -70.15 16.21
CA GLN A 159 -30.62 -69.30 15.87
C GLN A 159 -30.67 -68.06 16.77
N LYS A 160 -30.36 -68.23 18.06
CA LYS A 160 -30.26 -67.18 19.06
C LYS A 160 -29.16 -67.48 20.07
N VAL A 161 -28.27 -66.52 20.31
CA VAL A 161 -27.24 -66.57 21.35
C VAL A 161 -27.41 -65.40 22.30
N THR A 162 -27.54 -65.69 23.59
CA THR A 162 -27.65 -64.70 24.66
C THR A 162 -26.40 -64.73 25.54
N PHE A 163 -25.64 -63.65 25.60
CA PHE A 163 -24.54 -63.52 26.55
C PHE A 163 -25.05 -63.03 27.90
N THR A 164 -24.89 -63.82 28.97
CA THR A 164 -25.61 -63.63 30.25
C THR A 164 -24.76 -63.20 31.44
N ASN A 165 -23.44 -63.08 31.27
CA ASN A 165 -22.54 -62.80 32.38
C ASN A 165 -22.53 -61.32 32.76
N LYS A 166 -22.87 -61.06 34.02
CA LYS A 166 -22.98 -59.71 34.61
C LYS A 166 -21.78 -59.35 35.48
N ALA A 167 -20.88 -60.31 35.74
CA ALA A 167 -19.71 -60.16 36.61
C ALA A 167 -18.44 -59.80 35.83
N SER A 168 -18.27 -60.33 34.61
CA SER A 168 -17.13 -60.03 33.72
C SER A 168 -17.58 -59.71 32.30
N THR A 169 -16.65 -59.19 31.50
CA THR A 169 -16.87 -58.82 30.09
C THR A 169 -16.65 -60.06 29.22
N PRO A 170 -17.69 -60.67 28.65
CA PRO A 170 -17.52 -61.76 27.69
C PRO A 170 -16.85 -61.23 26.41
N ILE A 171 -15.99 -62.06 25.80
CA ILE A 171 -15.24 -61.71 24.60
C ILE A 171 -15.52 -62.72 23.47
N VAL A 172 -15.79 -62.22 22.25
CA VAL A 172 -15.76 -63.04 21.03
C VAL A 172 -14.37 -62.97 20.41
N LYS A 173 -13.68 -64.10 20.40
CA LYS A 173 -12.24 -64.20 20.04
C LYS A 173 -11.96 -64.52 18.57
N SER A 174 -13.01 -64.70 17.77
CA SER A 174 -12.90 -65.24 16.41
C SER A 174 -14.01 -64.70 15.50
N ASN A 175 -13.77 -64.72 14.19
CA ASN A 175 -14.79 -64.36 13.21
C ASN A 175 -16.07 -65.19 13.41
N GLN A 176 -17.22 -64.53 13.52
CA GLN A 176 -18.48 -65.22 13.81
C GLN A 176 -19.68 -64.49 13.21
N ALA A 177 -20.59 -65.24 12.60
CA ALA A 177 -21.91 -64.76 12.25
C ALA A 177 -22.97 -65.40 13.15
N PHE A 178 -23.83 -64.59 13.75
CA PHE A 178 -24.97 -65.02 14.55
C PHE A 178 -26.27 -64.79 13.76
N ASN A 179 -27.30 -65.60 13.96
CA ASN A 179 -28.62 -65.25 13.44
C ASN A 179 -29.23 -64.14 14.33
N THR A 180 -29.51 -64.47 15.59
CA THR A 180 -29.86 -63.49 16.62
C THR A 180 -28.79 -63.43 17.70
N LEU A 181 -28.28 -62.24 18.00
CA LEU A 181 -27.36 -61.97 19.10
C LEU A 181 -28.07 -61.15 20.18
N VAL A 182 -28.02 -61.59 21.43
CA VAL A 182 -28.64 -60.93 22.58
C VAL A 182 -27.60 -60.67 23.66
N THR A 183 -27.57 -59.45 24.21
CA THR A 183 -26.76 -59.14 25.39
C THR A 183 -27.65 -59.04 26.64
N ASP A 184 -27.25 -59.75 27.71
CA ASP A 184 -27.77 -59.61 29.07
C ASP A 184 -26.60 -59.55 30.06
N THR A 185 -25.66 -58.64 29.82
CA THR A 185 -24.37 -58.54 30.52
C THR A 185 -24.36 -57.45 31.62
N GLY A 186 -25.54 -56.95 32.01
CA GLY A 186 -25.69 -55.94 33.06
C GLY A 186 -25.21 -54.57 32.62
N THR A 187 -24.08 -54.10 33.18
CA THR A 187 -23.44 -52.84 32.79
C THR A 187 -22.22 -53.05 31.89
N LYS A 188 -21.83 -54.30 31.63
CA LYS A 188 -20.67 -54.67 30.82
C LYS A 188 -21.05 -54.79 29.35
N ALA A 189 -20.08 -54.59 28.47
CA ALA A 189 -20.22 -54.89 27.05
C ALA A 189 -19.84 -56.35 26.75
N LEU A 190 -20.35 -56.89 25.65
CA LEU A 190 -19.77 -57.99 24.91
C LEU A 190 -18.68 -57.39 24.01
N SER A 191 -17.43 -57.77 24.25
CA SER A 191 -16.29 -57.24 23.51
C SER A 191 -15.88 -58.17 22.38
N PHE A 192 -15.27 -57.62 21.33
CA PHE A 192 -14.76 -58.38 20.18
C PHE A 192 -13.25 -58.19 20.06
N ASP A 193 -12.49 -59.30 20.05
CA ASP A 193 -11.02 -59.27 20.02
C ASP A 193 -10.45 -58.52 18.80
N PRO A 194 -9.21 -58.01 18.90
CA PRO A 194 -8.59 -57.30 17.79
C PRO A 194 -8.59 -58.09 16.47
N GLY A 195 -9.00 -57.45 15.38
CA GLY A 195 -9.03 -58.05 14.04
C GLY A 195 -10.19 -59.02 13.77
N VAL A 196 -11.10 -59.21 14.73
CA VAL A 196 -12.24 -60.11 14.59
C VAL A 196 -13.41 -59.44 13.87
N ASN A 197 -14.05 -60.18 12.96
CA ASN A 197 -15.30 -59.80 12.28
C ASN A 197 -16.48 -60.56 12.86
N VAL A 198 -17.31 -59.87 13.63
CA VAL A 198 -18.57 -60.38 14.18
C VAL A 198 -19.74 -59.80 13.38
N SER A 199 -20.75 -60.61 13.07
CA SER A 199 -21.99 -60.13 12.49
C SER A 199 -23.22 -60.79 13.09
N CYS A 200 -24.38 -60.13 13.02
CA CYS A 200 -25.66 -60.75 13.32
C CYS A 200 -26.76 -60.25 12.39
N GLN A 201 -27.74 -61.10 12.06
CA GLN A 201 -28.93 -60.63 11.34
C GLN A 201 -29.79 -59.75 12.23
N ILE A 202 -29.98 -60.17 13.48
CA ILE A 202 -30.76 -59.42 14.46
C ILE A 202 -29.97 -59.26 15.76
N TYR A 203 -29.87 -58.03 16.23
CA TYR A 203 -29.34 -57.72 17.56
C TYR A 203 -30.47 -57.36 18.54
N SER A 204 -30.31 -57.78 19.78
CA SER A 204 -31.17 -57.41 20.89
C SER A 204 -30.35 -57.17 22.15
N SER A 205 -30.89 -56.41 23.09
CA SER A 205 -30.25 -56.20 24.38
C SER A 205 -31.31 -56.20 25.48
N ILE A 206 -31.17 -57.11 26.44
CA ILE A 206 -31.87 -57.11 27.72
C ILE A 206 -31.15 -56.17 28.68
N SER A 207 -29.81 -56.32 28.77
CA SER A 207 -28.92 -55.43 29.52
C SER A 207 -27.50 -55.47 28.93
N GLY A 208 -26.70 -54.43 29.18
CA GLY A 208 -25.35 -54.30 28.63
C GLY A 208 -25.35 -53.83 27.18
N GLY A 209 -24.37 -54.26 26.40
CA GLY A 209 -24.34 -54.06 24.96
C GLY A 209 -23.02 -54.50 24.31
N VAL A 210 -22.44 -53.75 23.37
CA VAL A 210 -21.28 -54.19 22.57
C VAL A 210 -20.10 -53.21 22.60
N ASP A 211 -18.88 -53.74 22.51
CA ASP A 211 -17.64 -52.98 22.34
C ASP A 211 -16.72 -53.64 21.30
N VAL A 212 -16.02 -52.84 20.50
CA VAL A 212 -15.09 -53.30 19.46
C VAL A 212 -13.65 -52.93 19.82
N TYR A 213 -12.75 -53.92 19.87
CA TYR A 213 -11.31 -53.66 19.97
C TYR A 213 -10.69 -53.23 18.64
N THR A 214 -9.40 -52.93 18.66
CA THR A 214 -8.65 -52.43 17.50
C THR A 214 -8.78 -53.34 16.29
N ASN A 215 -9.18 -52.77 15.15
CA ASN A 215 -9.44 -53.49 13.89
C ASN A 215 -10.56 -54.56 13.97
N ALA A 216 -11.31 -54.64 15.06
CA ALA A 216 -12.49 -55.51 15.12
C ALA A 216 -13.66 -54.84 14.39
N THR A 217 -14.50 -55.63 13.73
CA THR A 217 -15.70 -55.16 13.06
C THR A 217 -16.93 -55.87 13.62
N PHE A 218 -17.97 -55.12 13.96
CA PHE A 218 -19.29 -55.66 14.29
C PHE A 218 -20.33 -55.18 13.28
N THR A 219 -21.07 -56.09 12.65
CA THR A 219 -22.12 -55.75 11.68
C THR A 219 -23.48 -56.28 12.12
N VAL A 220 -24.49 -55.40 12.22
CA VAL A 220 -25.86 -55.77 12.58
C VAL A 220 -26.82 -55.49 11.41
N GLY A 221 -27.65 -56.48 11.06
CA GLY A 221 -28.65 -56.37 9.99
C GLY A 221 -29.99 -55.76 10.42
N GLY A 222 -30.32 -55.80 11.71
CA GLY A 222 -31.58 -55.27 12.24
C GLY A 222 -31.74 -55.52 13.74
N PHE A 223 -32.91 -55.14 14.28
CA PHE A 223 -33.19 -55.20 15.72
C PHE A 223 -34.53 -55.87 16.03
N THR A 224 -34.64 -56.61 17.14
CA THR A 224 -35.88 -57.34 17.51
C THR A 224 -37.01 -56.45 18.07
N ASN A 225 -36.78 -55.16 18.30
CA ASN A 225 -37.70 -54.33 19.09
C ASN A 225 -38.93 -53.87 18.25
N PRO A 226 -40.18 -54.06 18.72
CA PRO A 226 -41.39 -53.60 18.01
C PRO A 226 -41.44 -52.09 17.75
N SER A 227 -40.64 -51.30 18.46
CA SER A 227 -40.53 -49.85 18.27
C SER A 227 -39.42 -49.44 17.29
N ASN A 228 -38.73 -50.40 16.65
CA ASN A 228 -37.65 -50.16 15.69
C ASN A 228 -36.56 -49.22 16.24
N GLN A 229 -36.02 -49.53 17.42
CA GLN A 229 -34.99 -48.76 18.11
C GLN A 229 -33.70 -49.58 18.24
N ILE A 230 -32.55 -48.91 18.23
CA ILE A 230 -31.24 -49.51 18.47
C ILE A 230 -31.07 -49.71 19.99
N PRO A 231 -31.12 -50.95 20.52
CA PRO A 231 -31.18 -51.19 21.96
C PRO A 231 -29.78 -51.28 22.58
N GLY A 232 -29.68 -51.12 23.90
CA GLY A 232 -28.49 -51.45 24.67
C GLY A 232 -27.40 -50.36 24.69
N ARG A 233 -26.22 -50.72 25.19
CA ARG A 233 -25.06 -49.82 25.32
C ARG A 233 -24.04 -50.06 24.21
N TRP A 234 -23.67 -49.03 23.49
CA TRP A 234 -22.75 -49.11 22.36
C TRP A 234 -21.46 -48.39 22.72
N TYR A 235 -20.37 -49.14 22.71
CA TYR A 235 -19.03 -48.65 22.97
C TYR A 235 -18.17 -48.82 21.73
N ILE A 236 -17.40 -47.79 21.39
CA ILE A 236 -16.37 -47.85 20.36
C ILE A 236 -15.12 -47.28 21.00
N SER A 237 -14.49 -48.11 21.82
CA SER A 237 -13.46 -47.65 22.76
C SER A 237 -12.03 -47.65 22.18
N ASN A 238 -11.82 -48.25 21.01
CA ASN A 238 -10.49 -48.54 20.46
C ASN A 238 -10.29 -48.02 19.03
N PRO A 239 -9.06 -47.61 18.66
CA PRO A 239 -8.73 -47.16 17.31
C PRO A 239 -9.06 -48.20 16.24
N ASN A 240 -9.57 -47.78 15.09
CA ASN A 240 -9.93 -48.65 13.97
C ASN A 240 -10.97 -49.76 14.26
N GLY A 241 -11.59 -49.78 15.44
CA GLY A 241 -12.79 -50.59 15.67
C GLY A 241 -13.94 -50.05 14.82
N VAL A 242 -14.74 -50.93 14.21
CA VAL A 242 -15.83 -50.55 13.31
C VAL A 242 -17.14 -51.19 13.74
N ILE A 243 -18.20 -50.39 13.87
CA ILE A 243 -19.56 -50.89 14.03
C ILE A 243 -20.38 -50.47 12.81
N ASN A 244 -20.96 -51.44 12.11
CA ASN A 244 -21.84 -51.24 10.97
C ASN A 244 -23.29 -51.57 11.36
N ILE A 245 -24.19 -50.60 11.21
CA ILE A 245 -25.63 -50.77 11.43
C ILE A 245 -26.35 -50.68 10.09
N ASN A 246 -26.89 -51.81 9.61
CA ASN A 246 -27.52 -51.98 8.30
C ASN A 246 -29.05 -52.16 8.42
N ASN A 247 -29.70 -51.36 9.27
CA ASN A 247 -31.15 -51.50 9.47
C ASN A 247 -31.92 -50.97 8.25
N SER A 248 -32.95 -51.69 7.80
CA SER A 248 -33.76 -51.29 6.63
C SER A 248 -34.69 -50.11 6.90
N THR A 249 -34.89 -49.75 8.17
CA THR A 249 -35.82 -48.71 8.62
C THR A 249 -35.12 -47.76 9.60
N PRO A 250 -35.43 -46.45 9.57
CA PRO A 250 -34.86 -45.48 10.51
C PRO A 250 -35.06 -45.92 11.96
N ALA A 251 -33.97 -46.03 12.73
CA ALA A 251 -34.00 -46.47 14.11
C ALA A 251 -33.22 -45.51 15.01
N ALA A 252 -33.86 -45.04 16.07
CA ALA A 252 -33.25 -44.19 17.08
C ALA A 252 -32.46 -45.02 18.09
N PHE A 253 -31.33 -44.50 18.57
CA PHE A 253 -30.65 -45.03 19.74
C PHE A 253 -31.54 -44.93 20.98
N ASN A 254 -31.78 -46.08 21.61
CA ASN A 254 -32.48 -46.23 22.88
C ASN A 254 -31.56 -46.92 23.90
N GLY A 255 -30.55 -46.19 24.36
CA GLY A 255 -29.60 -46.70 25.35
C GLY A 255 -28.44 -45.76 25.64
N TRP A 256 -27.22 -46.28 25.69
CA TRP A 256 -25.99 -45.50 25.93
C TRP A 256 -25.14 -45.55 24.67
N LEU A 257 -24.57 -44.43 24.24
CA LEU A 257 -23.60 -44.40 23.15
C LEU A 257 -22.32 -43.73 23.64
N GLU A 258 -21.19 -44.41 23.48
CA GLU A 258 -19.87 -43.88 23.85
C GLU A 258 -18.86 -44.21 22.76
N ILE A 259 -18.34 -43.16 22.13
CA ILE A 259 -17.34 -43.27 21.07
C ILE A 259 -16.09 -42.53 21.54
N SER A 260 -15.05 -43.24 21.94
CA SER A 260 -13.76 -42.62 22.23
C SER A 260 -12.79 -42.72 21.06
N SER A 261 -13.02 -43.66 20.14
CA SER A 261 -12.24 -43.84 18.91
C SER A 261 -13.05 -44.63 17.86
N GLY A 262 -12.38 -45.10 16.80
CA GLY A 262 -12.99 -45.99 15.81
C GLY A 262 -14.08 -45.33 14.93
N VAL A 263 -14.93 -46.17 14.34
CA VAL A 263 -15.92 -45.79 13.32
C VAL A 263 -17.29 -46.42 13.61
N LEU A 264 -18.33 -45.59 13.60
CA LEU A 264 -19.73 -46.01 13.58
C LEU A 264 -20.34 -45.71 12.20
N ASN A 265 -20.69 -46.74 11.45
CA ASN A 265 -21.37 -46.62 10.16
C ASN A 265 -22.87 -46.85 10.33
N LEU A 266 -23.66 -45.79 10.19
CA LEU A 266 -25.12 -45.82 10.14
C LEU A 266 -25.55 -45.87 8.68
N ASN A 267 -25.45 -47.06 8.07
CA ASN A 267 -25.59 -47.23 6.62
C ASN A 267 -27.01 -46.91 6.14
N ASN A 268 -27.17 -45.77 5.45
CA ASN A 268 -28.46 -45.17 5.05
C ASN A 268 -29.40 -44.84 6.22
N LEU A 269 -28.83 -44.57 7.40
CA LEU A 269 -29.56 -44.25 8.61
C LEU A 269 -29.14 -42.88 9.15
N ARG A 270 -30.08 -42.18 9.75
CA ARG A 270 -29.78 -40.94 10.47
C ARG A 270 -29.16 -41.26 11.82
N PHE A 271 -28.26 -40.39 12.29
CA PHE A 271 -27.88 -40.37 13.69
C PHE A 271 -29.04 -39.79 14.50
N GLU A 272 -29.82 -40.68 15.11
CA GLU A 272 -31.07 -40.35 15.78
C GLU A 272 -31.04 -40.83 17.24
N THR A 273 -31.42 -39.96 18.19
CA THR A 273 -31.50 -40.30 19.62
C THR A 273 -32.89 -40.01 20.18
N LEU A 274 -33.35 -40.81 21.14
CA LEU A 274 -34.56 -40.54 21.91
C LEU A 274 -34.31 -39.53 23.06
N PRO A 275 -35.37 -38.92 23.63
CA PRO A 275 -35.22 -38.04 24.80
C PRO A 275 -34.60 -38.77 25.99
N GLY A 276 -33.70 -38.10 26.72
CA GLY A 276 -33.06 -38.64 27.93
C GLY A 276 -31.89 -39.62 27.68
N ILE A 277 -31.53 -39.87 26.43
CA ILE A 277 -30.39 -40.74 26.07
C ILE A 277 -29.05 -40.04 26.32
N ALA A 278 -28.17 -40.71 27.07
CA ALA A 278 -26.81 -40.29 27.28
C ALA A 278 -25.92 -40.74 26.10
N SER A 279 -25.28 -39.77 25.45
CA SER A 279 -24.37 -39.99 24.33
C SER A 279 -23.10 -39.18 24.53
N PHE A 280 -21.94 -39.84 24.45
CA PHE A 280 -20.62 -39.27 24.66
C PHE A 280 -19.75 -39.56 23.44
N MET A 281 -19.02 -38.55 22.99
CA MET A 281 -18.04 -38.72 21.93
C MET A 281 -16.78 -37.96 22.33
N LEU A 282 -15.73 -38.72 22.61
CA LEU A 282 -14.38 -38.24 22.96
C LEU A 282 -13.42 -38.33 21.76
N GLY A 283 -13.89 -38.86 20.63
CA GLY A 283 -13.11 -39.09 19.41
C GLY A 283 -13.91 -39.90 18.38
N GLY A 284 -13.22 -40.50 17.41
CA GLY A 284 -13.82 -41.38 16.39
C GLY A 284 -14.65 -40.66 15.32
N THR A 285 -15.34 -41.45 14.50
CA THR A 285 -16.13 -40.96 13.36
C THR A 285 -17.49 -41.64 13.29
N ILE A 286 -18.55 -40.86 13.07
CA ILE A 286 -19.90 -41.38 12.75
C ILE A 286 -20.20 -41.06 11.29
N TYR A 287 -20.49 -42.08 10.47
CA TYR A 287 -21.01 -41.93 9.12
C TYR A 287 -22.53 -42.11 9.13
N CYS A 288 -23.29 -41.15 8.61
CA CYS A 288 -24.76 -41.19 8.62
C CYS A 288 -25.43 -40.38 7.51
N ASP A 289 -26.71 -40.68 7.27
CA ASP A 289 -27.54 -40.06 6.23
C ASP A 289 -28.15 -38.70 6.64
N GLY A 290 -28.07 -38.33 7.92
CA GLY A 290 -28.65 -37.13 8.53
C GLY A 290 -28.57 -37.18 10.06
N ILE A 291 -29.00 -36.11 10.73
CA ILE A 291 -28.92 -35.96 12.19
C ILE A 291 -30.28 -35.54 12.75
N HIS A 292 -30.80 -36.28 13.73
CA HIS A 292 -32.03 -35.96 14.45
C HIS A 292 -31.89 -36.28 15.93
N LEU A 293 -31.37 -35.34 16.70
CA LEU A 293 -31.12 -35.56 18.12
C LEU A 293 -32.30 -35.05 18.95
N GLN A 294 -32.77 -35.87 19.89
CA GLN A 294 -33.80 -35.47 20.87
C GLN A 294 -33.25 -35.42 22.31
N SER A 295 -31.98 -35.79 22.48
CA SER A 295 -31.22 -35.64 23.73
C SER A 295 -30.01 -34.74 23.53
N THR A 296 -29.53 -34.15 24.64
CA THR A 296 -28.32 -33.32 24.62
C THR A 296 -27.13 -34.11 24.12
N PHE A 297 -26.44 -33.59 23.10
CA PHE A 297 -25.20 -34.16 22.57
C PHE A 297 -24.11 -33.11 22.57
N GLN A 298 -23.02 -33.42 23.27
CA GLN A 298 -21.95 -32.47 23.60
C GLN A 298 -20.58 -33.15 23.45
N PRO A 299 -20.18 -33.52 22.22
CA PRO A 299 -18.90 -34.16 21.96
C PRO A 299 -17.76 -33.25 22.38
N THR A 300 -16.69 -33.82 22.93
CA THR A 300 -15.44 -33.08 23.22
C THR A 300 -14.45 -33.17 22.07
N ALA A 301 -14.58 -34.18 21.21
CA ALA A 301 -13.82 -34.35 19.97
C ALA A 301 -14.60 -35.26 18.99
N GLY A 302 -13.99 -35.60 17.86
CA GLY A 302 -14.54 -36.53 16.86
C GLY A 302 -15.18 -35.83 15.66
N SER A 303 -15.70 -36.63 14.72
CA SER A 303 -16.30 -36.12 13.48
C SER A 303 -17.58 -36.84 13.12
N ILE A 304 -18.58 -36.09 12.65
CA ILE A 304 -19.74 -36.65 11.97
C ILE A 304 -19.60 -36.39 10.48
N VAL A 305 -19.74 -37.45 9.70
CA VAL A 305 -19.64 -37.43 8.25
C VAL A 305 -21.01 -37.76 7.67
N LEU A 306 -21.57 -36.77 6.99
CA LEU A 306 -22.84 -36.89 6.30
C LEU A 306 -22.59 -37.46 4.91
N GLU A 307 -23.02 -38.69 4.69
CA GLU A 307 -22.91 -39.37 3.42
C GLU A 307 -24.18 -40.14 3.09
N SER A 308 -24.55 -40.14 1.81
CA SER A 308 -25.73 -40.82 1.33
C SER A 308 -25.66 -41.10 -0.16
N PRO A 309 -26.12 -42.29 -0.61
CA PRO A 309 -26.42 -42.53 -2.01
C PRO A 309 -27.78 -41.96 -2.44
N GLY A 310 -28.63 -41.50 -1.51
CA GLY A 310 -29.98 -40.99 -1.81
C GLY A 310 -30.00 -39.55 -2.31
N SER A 311 -31.06 -39.19 -3.05
CA SER A 311 -31.29 -37.84 -3.59
C SER A 311 -32.30 -37.00 -2.81
N SER A 312 -33.06 -37.59 -1.88
CA SER A 312 -33.93 -36.83 -0.96
C SER A 312 -33.08 -35.95 -0.05
N TYR A 313 -33.57 -34.78 0.33
CA TYR A 313 -32.82 -33.88 1.22
C TYR A 313 -32.51 -34.52 2.59
N GLY A 314 -31.41 -34.08 3.21
CA GLY A 314 -30.98 -34.52 4.54
C GLY A 314 -31.40 -33.52 5.61
N MET A 315 -31.74 -34.01 6.79
CA MET A 315 -32.11 -33.18 7.93
C MET A 315 -30.97 -33.13 8.94
N ILE A 316 -30.72 -31.95 9.49
CA ILE A 316 -29.86 -31.74 10.67
C ILE A 316 -30.69 -30.99 11.71
N SER A 317 -31.04 -31.69 12.80
CA SER A 317 -31.82 -31.17 13.91
C SER A 317 -31.15 -31.52 15.22
N LEU A 318 -30.79 -30.50 16.01
CA LEU A 318 -30.19 -30.63 17.33
C LEU A 318 -31.08 -29.93 18.37
N PRO A 319 -31.22 -30.49 19.59
CA PRO A 319 -31.91 -29.79 20.66
C PRO A 319 -31.02 -28.68 21.21
N ALA A 320 -31.64 -27.71 21.89
CA ALA A 320 -30.92 -26.62 22.53
C ALA A 320 -29.79 -27.14 23.45
N ASN A 321 -28.70 -26.37 23.53
CA ASN A 321 -27.46 -26.74 24.24
C ASN A 321 -26.72 -27.97 23.70
N SER A 322 -27.01 -28.42 22.48
CA SER A 322 -26.20 -29.45 21.81
C SER A 322 -25.27 -28.84 20.77
N TRP A 323 -24.17 -29.53 20.50
CA TRP A 323 -23.24 -29.17 19.44
C TRP A 323 -22.68 -30.42 18.78
N LEU A 324 -22.08 -30.26 17.62
CA LEU A 324 -21.17 -31.24 17.06
C LEU A 324 -19.74 -30.75 17.27
N HIS A 325 -18.75 -31.64 17.14
CA HIS A 325 -17.37 -31.18 17.06
C HIS A 325 -17.08 -30.79 15.61
N THR A 326 -16.62 -31.73 14.78
CA THR A 326 -16.41 -31.51 13.34
C THR A 326 -17.58 -32.08 12.54
N LEU A 327 -18.06 -31.32 11.55
CA LEU A 327 -19.06 -31.77 10.59
C LEU A 327 -18.47 -31.79 9.19
N GLN A 328 -18.54 -32.95 8.54
CA GLN A 328 -18.14 -33.15 7.15
C GLN A 328 -19.36 -33.54 6.32
N VAL A 329 -19.55 -32.87 5.18
CA VAL A 329 -20.65 -33.09 4.25
C VAL A 329 -20.06 -33.65 2.96
N GLN A 330 -20.39 -34.90 2.64
CA GLN A 330 -19.87 -35.59 1.46
C GLN A 330 -20.84 -36.57 0.77
N PRO A 331 -22.15 -36.26 0.62
CA PRO A 331 -23.04 -37.11 -0.15
C PRO A 331 -22.74 -37.00 -1.66
N THR A 332 -23.36 -37.89 -2.45
CA THR A 332 -23.18 -37.87 -3.90
C THR A 332 -23.88 -36.67 -4.56
N THR A 333 -25.17 -36.45 -4.25
CA THR A 333 -26.01 -35.39 -4.87
C THR A 333 -27.04 -34.78 -3.91
N LYS A 334 -26.87 -34.95 -2.60
CA LYS A 334 -27.88 -34.59 -1.58
C LYS A 334 -27.62 -33.19 -1.02
N THR A 335 -28.70 -32.44 -0.78
CA THR A 335 -28.68 -31.19 -0.01
C THR A 335 -29.05 -31.46 1.44
N TYR A 336 -28.22 -31.01 2.38
CA TYR A 336 -28.51 -31.08 3.81
C TYR A 336 -29.07 -29.75 4.32
N HIS A 337 -30.19 -29.79 5.03
CA HIS A 337 -30.86 -28.61 5.57
C HIS A 337 -30.82 -28.58 7.08
N LEU A 338 -30.60 -27.39 7.62
CA LEU A 338 -30.77 -27.11 9.04
C LEU A 338 -32.27 -27.03 9.40
N PHE A 339 -32.63 -27.68 10.51
CA PHE A 339 -33.95 -27.59 11.14
C PHE A 339 -33.90 -26.92 12.53
N SER A 340 -32.68 -26.64 12.99
CA SER A 340 -32.33 -25.91 14.20
C SER A 340 -31.02 -25.16 13.95
N ASP A 341 -30.66 -24.22 14.82
CA ASP A 341 -29.32 -23.67 14.82
C ASP A 341 -28.29 -24.80 15.03
N LEU A 342 -27.12 -24.64 14.39
CA LEU A 342 -26.04 -25.61 14.42
C LEU A 342 -24.83 -25.00 15.11
N THR A 343 -24.40 -25.61 16.21
CA THR A 343 -23.13 -25.25 16.86
C THR A 343 -22.09 -26.32 16.57
N LEU A 344 -20.93 -25.90 16.06
CA LEU A 344 -19.75 -26.71 15.80
C LEU A 344 -18.61 -26.24 16.70
N LYS A 345 -18.08 -27.14 17.54
CA LYS A 345 -16.87 -26.91 18.34
C LYS A 345 -15.57 -27.18 17.58
N GLY A 346 -15.68 -27.80 16.40
CA GLY A 346 -14.60 -28.01 15.44
C GLY A 346 -14.88 -27.32 14.11
N SER A 347 -14.36 -27.92 13.04
CA SER A 347 -14.43 -27.37 11.68
C SER A 347 -15.72 -27.76 10.93
N PHE A 348 -16.13 -26.91 9.98
CA PHE A 348 -17.13 -27.24 8.95
C PHE A 348 -16.41 -27.58 7.64
N ILE A 349 -16.76 -28.72 7.02
CA ILE A 349 -16.13 -29.21 5.80
C ILE A 349 -17.21 -29.65 4.79
N LEU A 350 -17.33 -28.97 3.65
CA LEU A 350 -18.19 -29.36 2.53
C LEU A 350 -17.32 -29.92 1.39
N ASN A 351 -17.28 -31.25 1.27
CA ASN A 351 -16.50 -31.96 0.25
C ASN A 351 -17.33 -32.33 -0.99
N SER A 352 -18.61 -32.64 -0.80
CA SER A 352 -19.56 -32.89 -1.89
C SER A 352 -20.99 -32.64 -1.46
N GLY A 353 -21.94 -32.71 -2.40
CA GLY A 353 -23.33 -32.34 -2.16
C GLY A 353 -23.53 -30.84 -2.00
N GLU A 354 -24.55 -30.49 -1.22
CA GLU A 354 -24.93 -29.12 -0.92
C GLU A 354 -25.32 -29.00 0.55
N PHE A 355 -25.22 -27.80 1.12
CA PHE A 355 -25.61 -27.51 2.50
C PHE A 355 -26.43 -26.22 2.55
N SER A 356 -27.56 -26.23 3.24
CA SER A 356 -28.46 -25.10 3.36
C SER A 356 -28.81 -24.80 4.81
N VAL A 357 -28.77 -23.52 5.17
CA VAL A 357 -29.20 -23.06 6.49
C VAL A 357 -30.73 -22.88 6.59
N LYS A 358 -31.45 -23.11 5.49
CA LYS A 358 -32.91 -22.94 5.42
C LYS A 358 -33.64 -24.27 5.57
N ASN A 359 -34.61 -24.29 6.45
CA ASN A 359 -35.52 -25.41 6.62
C ASN A 359 -36.54 -25.45 5.46
N PRO A 360 -36.58 -26.50 4.63
CA PRO A 360 -37.42 -26.55 3.44
C PRO A 360 -38.92 -26.74 3.78
N THR A 361 -39.25 -27.06 5.04
CA THR A 361 -40.64 -27.33 5.46
C THR A 361 -41.38 -26.09 5.95
N ASN A 362 -40.66 -25.12 6.52
CA ASN A 362 -41.25 -23.91 7.09
C ASN A 362 -40.53 -22.60 6.68
N ASN A 363 -39.47 -22.70 5.85
CA ASN A 363 -38.62 -21.60 5.41
C ASN A 363 -37.88 -20.84 6.52
N ASN A 364 -37.80 -21.39 7.74
CA ASN A 364 -36.98 -20.80 8.79
C ASN A 364 -35.50 -20.87 8.40
N ILE A 365 -34.77 -19.81 8.70
CA ILE A 365 -33.33 -19.70 8.46
C ILE A 365 -32.63 -19.83 9.80
N HIS A 366 -31.58 -20.65 9.84
CA HIS A 366 -30.87 -21.02 11.05
C HIS A 366 -29.46 -20.44 11.09
N THR A 367 -28.95 -20.25 12.31
CA THR A 367 -27.59 -19.73 12.53
C THR A 367 -26.61 -20.89 12.67
N MET A 368 -25.43 -20.75 12.06
CA MET A 368 -24.29 -21.64 12.30
C MET A 368 -23.27 -20.96 13.20
N TYR A 369 -22.84 -21.63 14.25
CA TYR A 369 -21.72 -21.22 15.10
C TYR A 369 -20.55 -22.16 14.81
N VAL A 370 -19.41 -21.62 14.38
CA VAL A 370 -18.24 -22.41 13.98
C VAL A 370 -17.05 -22.02 14.84
N ALA A 371 -16.46 -23.01 15.52
CA ALA A 371 -15.34 -22.81 16.44
C ALA A 371 -13.95 -23.12 15.83
N GLU A 372 -13.84 -23.65 14.61
CA GLU A 372 -12.55 -23.76 13.90
C GLU A 372 -12.61 -23.30 12.43
N SER A 373 -12.12 -24.10 11.47
CA SER A 373 -12.01 -23.72 10.07
C SER A 373 -13.32 -23.90 9.32
N TRP A 374 -13.56 -23.01 8.35
CA TRP A 374 -14.56 -23.16 7.30
C TRP A 374 -13.87 -23.62 6.02
N ILE A 375 -14.32 -24.76 5.48
CA ILE A 375 -13.77 -25.37 4.27
C ILE A 375 -14.92 -25.79 3.37
N ASN A 376 -15.11 -25.11 2.25
CA ASN A 376 -16.06 -25.47 1.20
C ASN A 376 -15.30 -25.83 -0.08
N ASN A 377 -14.93 -27.11 -0.21
CA ASN A 377 -14.21 -27.62 -1.37
C ASN A 377 -15.08 -27.75 -2.63
N ARG A 378 -16.38 -27.44 -2.52
CA ARG A 378 -17.33 -27.52 -3.63
C ARG A 378 -17.48 -26.19 -4.37
N GLY A 379 -17.31 -25.08 -3.67
CA GLY A 379 -17.49 -23.73 -4.21
C GLY A 379 -18.69 -23.03 -3.57
N PRO A 380 -18.73 -21.69 -3.63
CA PRO A 380 -19.75 -20.89 -2.96
C PRO A 380 -21.19 -21.28 -3.28
N GLU A 381 -21.46 -21.70 -4.51
CA GLU A 381 -22.80 -22.05 -5.01
C GLU A 381 -23.43 -23.28 -4.33
N PHE A 382 -22.65 -24.03 -3.54
CA PHE A 382 -23.10 -25.25 -2.85
C PHE A 382 -23.36 -25.05 -1.36
N PHE A 383 -23.03 -23.88 -0.82
CA PHE A 383 -23.49 -23.44 0.49
C PHE A 383 -24.63 -22.44 0.29
N HIS A 384 -25.87 -22.89 0.49
CA HIS A 384 -27.05 -22.05 0.38
C HIS A 384 -27.24 -21.27 1.68
N GLU A 385 -26.60 -20.11 1.73
CA GLU A 385 -26.54 -19.18 2.84
C GLU A 385 -27.86 -18.43 3.05
N GLU A 386 -28.64 -18.16 2.00
CA GLU A 386 -29.93 -17.46 2.06
C GLU A 386 -29.81 -16.13 2.84
N GLU A 387 -30.70 -15.81 3.80
CA GLU A 387 -30.50 -14.68 4.73
C GLU A 387 -29.79 -15.10 6.04
N GLY A 388 -29.03 -16.19 5.99
CA GLY A 388 -28.42 -16.86 7.13
C GLY A 388 -27.28 -16.11 7.79
N THR A 389 -26.92 -16.61 8.97
CA THR A 389 -25.81 -16.07 9.76
C THR A 389 -24.81 -17.17 10.10
N VAL A 390 -23.53 -16.89 9.84
CA VAL A 390 -22.40 -17.70 10.31
C VAL A 390 -21.62 -16.89 11.35
N VAL A 391 -21.52 -17.44 12.55
CA VAL A 391 -20.83 -16.85 13.70
C VAL A 391 -19.51 -17.58 13.92
N PHE A 392 -18.40 -16.88 13.77
CA PHE A 392 -17.06 -17.38 14.04
C PHE A 392 -16.70 -17.07 15.50
N ASN A 393 -16.86 -18.08 16.38
CA ASN A 393 -16.83 -17.90 17.84
C ASN A 393 -15.87 -18.81 18.61
N GLY A 394 -14.90 -19.41 17.93
CA GLY A 394 -13.90 -20.25 18.57
C GLY A 394 -12.66 -19.49 19.00
N PRO A 395 -11.87 -20.09 19.91
CA PRO A 395 -10.62 -19.51 20.39
C PRO A 395 -9.56 -19.47 19.28
N GLY A 396 -8.62 -18.52 19.38
CA GLY A 396 -7.50 -18.40 18.45
C GLY A 396 -7.90 -18.01 17.02
N PHE A 397 -6.98 -18.32 16.08
CA PHE A 397 -7.19 -18.10 14.66
C PHE A 397 -8.17 -19.12 14.08
N GLN A 398 -9.27 -18.62 13.53
CA GLN A 398 -10.22 -19.41 12.74
C GLN A 398 -10.13 -18.97 11.30
N ALA A 399 -10.09 -19.90 10.36
CA ALA A 399 -9.85 -19.56 8.97
C ALA A 399 -11.00 -20.00 8.06
N CYS A 400 -11.42 -19.12 7.14
CA CYS A 400 -12.04 -19.53 5.89
C CYS A 400 -10.92 -19.86 4.89
N LYS A 401 -10.92 -21.10 4.39
CA LYS A 401 -9.81 -21.68 3.60
C LYS A 401 -10.15 -21.91 2.13
N THR A 402 -11.35 -21.53 1.71
CA THR A 402 -11.86 -21.68 0.34
C THR A 402 -12.59 -20.41 -0.06
N ASP A 403 -12.88 -20.27 -1.35
CA ASP A 403 -13.82 -19.23 -1.81
C ASP A 403 -15.17 -19.48 -1.14
N GLU A 404 -15.83 -18.41 -0.71
CA GLU A 404 -17.13 -18.53 -0.07
C GLU A 404 -17.92 -17.21 -0.13
N ASP A 405 -19.23 -17.35 -0.31
CA ASP A 405 -20.18 -16.25 -0.20
C ASP A 405 -21.05 -16.45 1.04
N PHE A 406 -21.02 -15.48 1.94
CA PHE A 406 -21.83 -15.49 3.16
C PHE A 406 -22.90 -14.42 3.11
N TYR A 407 -24.08 -14.68 3.67
CA TYR A 407 -25.04 -13.59 3.84
C TYR A 407 -24.65 -12.71 5.02
N THR A 408 -24.63 -13.25 6.24
CA THR A 408 -24.15 -12.52 7.43
C THR A 408 -22.98 -13.23 8.07
N ILE A 409 -21.85 -12.53 8.22
CA ILE A 409 -20.72 -12.96 9.06
C ILE A 409 -20.79 -12.21 10.40
N ILE A 410 -20.73 -12.95 11.50
CA ILE A 410 -20.48 -12.39 12.83
C ILE A 410 -19.14 -12.88 13.34
N VAL A 411 -18.26 -11.95 13.74
CA VAL A 411 -16.99 -12.28 14.42
C VAL A 411 -17.16 -12.06 15.92
N ASP A 412 -17.16 -13.16 16.69
CA ASP A 412 -17.41 -13.16 18.14
C ASP A 412 -16.35 -13.97 18.89
N LYS A 413 -15.18 -13.38 19.09
CA LYS A 413 -14.06 -14.04 19.76
C LYS A 413 -14.07 -13.90 21.29
N THR A 414 -15.24 -14.00 21.93
CA THR A 414 -15.37 -13.88 23.38
C THR A 414 -15.11 -15.21 24.14
N PRO A 415 -14.43 -15.20 25.30
CA PRO A 415 -13.78 -14.05 25.94
C PRO A 415 -12.45 -13.67 25.25
N PRO A 416 -12.21 -12.37 25.01
CA PRO A 416 -10.98 -11.89 24.39
C PRO A 416 -9.79 -12.09 25.36
N GLY A 417 -8.63 -12.59 24.89
CA GLY A 417 -7.53 -12.73 25.84
C GLY A 417 -6.15 -13.27 25.44
N SER A 418 -5.85 -13.66 24.19
CA SER A 418 -4.50 -14.17 23.89
C SER A 418 -3.70 -13.43 22.81
N GLY A 419 -4.22 -12.33 22.26
CA GLY A 419 -3.48 -11.54 21.27
C GLY A 419 -3.33 -12.26 19.91
N GLY A 420 -4.29 -13.09 19.55
CA GLY A 420 -4.34 -13.81 18.26
C GLY A 420 -5.74 -14.32 17.86
N ASP A 421 -6.80 -13.83 18.48
CA ASP A 421 -8.16 -14.31 18.22
C ASP A 421 -8.77 -13.57 17.01
N ALA A 422 -8.49 -14.05 15.79
CA ALA A 422 -9.01 -13.47 14.55
C ALA A 422 -9.86 -14.47 13.74
N PHE A 423 -10.86 -13.96 13.04
CA PHE A 423 -11.40 -14.64 11.85
C PHE A 423 -10.53 -14.26 10.66
N ARG A 424 -9.96 -15.27 10.01
CA ARG A 424 -8.93 -15.12 9.00
C ARG A 424 -9.41 -15.64 7.65
N ILE A 425 -9.09 -14.91 6.59
CA ILE A 425 -9.19 -15.40 5.23
C ILE A 425 -7.77 -15.84 4.86
N GLU A 426 -7.57 -17.14 4.68
CA GLU A 426 -6.23 -17.73 4.51
C GLU A 426 -6.26 -18.87 3.51
N SER A 427 -5.56 -18.67 2.39
CA SER A 427 -5.35 -19.76 1.43
C SER A 427 -4.49 -20.87 2.05
N PRO A 428 -4.96 -22.14 2.07
CA PRO A 428 -4.14 -23.27 2.51
C PRO A 428 -3.03 -23.59 1.49
N THR A 429 -3.13 -23.08 0.26
CA THR A 429 -2.20 -23.34 -0.83
C THR A 429 -1.47 -22.07 -1.24
N THR A 430 -0.14 -22.07 -1.12
CA THR A 430 0.68 -20.92 -1.54
C THR A 430 0.45 -20.58 -3.01
N GLY A 431 0.14 -19.31 -3.29
CA GLY A 431 -0.04 -18.80 -4.65
C GLY A 431 -1.48 -18.84 -5.19
N VAL A 432 -2.42 -19.45 -4.46
CA VAL A 432 -3.85 -19.43 -4.81
C VAL A 432 -4.53 -18.24 -4.15
N TYR A 433 -5.24 -17.44 -4.94
CA TYR A 433 -6.07 -16.35 -4.45
C TYR A 433 -7.38 -16.91 -3.90
N LEU A 434 -7.82 -16.42 -2.75
CA LEU A 434 -9.15 -16.69 -2.22
C LEU A 434 -10.01 -15.44 -2.31
N ASN A 435 -11.27 -15.60 -2.66
CA ASN A 435 -12.27 -14.54 -2.62
C ASN A 435 -13.40 -14.94 -1.66
N VAL A 436 -13.52 -14.19 -0.57
CA VAL A 436 -14.61 -14.33 0.39
C VAL A 436 -15.45 -13.07 0.33
N THR A 437 -16.77 -13.22 0.18
CA THR A 437 -17.69 -12.07 0.24
C THR A 437 -18.71 -12.24 1.34
N CYS A 438 -19.21 -11.12 1.88
CA CYS A 438 -20.41 -11.16 2.68
C CYS A 438 -21.36 -9.98 2.44
N GLN A 439 -22.67 -10.26 2.50
CA GLN A 439 -23.67 -9.21 2.38
C GLN A 439 -23.67 -8.31 3.62
N ASN A 440 -23.56 -8.89 4.81
CA ASN A 440 -23.55 -8.21 6.09
C ASN A 440 -22.39 -8.70 6.97
N TYR A 441 -21.71 -7.77 7.61
CA TYR A 441 -20.66 -8.04 8.61
C TYR A 441 -21.04 -7.42 9.94
N LYS A 442 -20.89 -8.17 11.02
CA LYS A 442 -21.02 -7.68 12.39
C LYS A 442 -19.84 -8.12 13.25
N TRP A 443 -19.21 -7.16 13.89
CA TRP A 443 -18.20 -7.40 14.90
C TRP A 443 -18.82 -7.41 16.30
N LEU A 444 -18.47 -8.41 17.10
CA LEU A 444 -18.77 -8.47 18.54
C LEU A 444 -17.48 -8.49 19.38
N ALA A 445 -16.46 -9.24 18.94
CA ALA A 445 -15.14 -9.28 19.56
C ALA A 445 -14.08 -9.89 18.63
N GLY A 446 -12.80 -9.58 18.84
CA GLY A 446 -11.66 -10.16 18.11
C GLY A 446 -11.20 -9.31 16.92
N ALA A 447 -10.58 -9.96 15.93
CA ALA A 447 -10.04 -9.33 14.74
C ALA A 447 -10.51 -9.99 13.44
N LEU A 448 -10.39 -9.25 12.34
CA LEU A 448 -10.53 -9.71 10.97
C LEU A 448 -9.16 -9.66 10.30
N ASP A 449 -8.71 -10.76 9.70
CA ASP A 449 -7.37 -10.89 9.14
C ASP A 449 -7.42 -11.45 7.72
N VAL A 450 -6.93 -10.69 6.74
CA VAL A 450 -6.82 -11.16 5.35
C VAL A 450 -5.35 -11.44 5.05
N SER A 451 -5.04 -12.71 4.81
CA SER A 451 -3.67 -13.21 4.71
C SER A 451 -3.48 -14.10 3.48
N ARG A 452 -2.21 -14.29 3.07
CA ARG A 452 -1.82 -15.22 1.99
C ARG A 452 -2.62 -15.05 0.69
N ARG A 453 -2.73 -13.81 0.19
CA ARG A 453 -3.44 -13.43 -1.05
C ARG A 453 -4.96 -13.66 -1.01
N GLY A 454 -5.58 -13.46 0.15
CA GLY A 454 -7.03 -13.40 0.27
C GLY A 454 -7.59 -12.05 -0.18
N THR A 455 -8.83 -12.07 -0.66
CA THR A 455 -9.70 -10.91 -0.82
C THR A 455 -10.92 -11.11 0.07
N LEU A 456 -11.25 -10.10 0.86
CA LEU A 456 -12.51 -10.04 1.60
C LEU A 456 -13.34 -8.85 1.10
N THR A 457 -14.58 -9.08 0.69
CA THR A 457 -15.52 -8.01 0.34
C THR A 457 -16.70 -8.01 1.29
N ILE A 458 -16.90 -6.90 1.99
CA ILE A 458 -18.01 -6.65 2.92
C ILE A 458 -18.95 -5.63 2.27
N ASN A 459 -20.19 -6.03 1.98
CA ASN A 459 -21.15 -5.15 1.30
C ASN A 459 -21.90 -4.21 2.26
N ASN A 460 -22.01 -4.59 3.53
CA ASN A 460 -22.65 -3.78 4.56
C ASN A 460 -22.07 -4.11 5.93
N VAL A 461 -21.73 -3.09 6.72
CA VAL A 461 -21.32 -3.26 8.12
C VAL A 461 -22.51 -2.91 9.02
N LEU A 462 -22.92 -3.86 9.87
CA LEU A 462 -24.06 -3.70 10.78
C LEU A 462 -23.73 -2.94 12.06
N ASN A 463 -22.44 -2.86 12.43
CA ASN A 463 -22.00 -2.00 13.52
C ASN A 463 -22.17 -0.52 13.14
N PRO A 464 -22.44 0.36 14.11
CA PRO A 464 -22.61 1.79 13.83
C PRO A 464 -21.33 2.46 13.33
N THR A 465 -20.16 1.83 13.53
CA THR A 465 -18.83 2.25 13.06
C THR A 465 -18.01 1.02 12.66
N LEU A 466 -16.85 1.21 12.02
CA LEU A 466 -15.90 0.14 11.77
C LEU A 466 -15.22 -0.25 13.09
N GLU A 467 -15.71 -1.30 13.72
CA GLU A 467 -15.26 -1.76 15.04
C GLU A 467 -14.35 -3.00 14.95
N GLY A 468 -13.46 -3.14 15.92
CA GLY A 468 -12.51 -4.26 15.99
C GLY A 468 -11.16 -3.99 15.35
N ASN A 469 -10.36 -5.04 15.19
CA ASN A 469 -9.04 -4.94 14.55
C ASN A 469 -9.08 -5.54 13.14
N PHE A 470 -8.54 -4.83 12.16
CA PHE A 470 -8.46 -5.25 10.77
C PHE A 470 -7.00 -5.41 10.36
N TRP A 471 -6.63 -6.60 9.87
CA TRP A 471 -5.29 -6.92 9.37
C TRP A 471 -5.36 -7.19 7.88
N CYS A 472 -4.53 -6.49 7.10
CA CYS A 472 -4.42 -6.70 5.65
C CYS A 472 -2.94 -6.87 5.28
N ASN A 473 -2.57 -8.12 5.01
CA ASN A 473 -1.18 -8.53 4.76
C ASN A 473 -0.78 -8.35 3.29
N GLU A 474 0.50 -8.54 3.00
CA GLU A 474 1.07 -8.41 1.65
C GLU A 474 0.29 -9.17 0.57
N GLY A 475 -0.11 -8.43 -0.47
CA GLY A 475 -0.84 -8.97 -1.62
C GLY A 475 -2.30 -9.35 -1.33
N CYS A 476 -2.85 -8.97 -0.18
CA CYS A 476 -4.25 -9.15 0.17
C CYS A 476 -5.08 -7.89 -0.10
N GLN A 477 -6.40 -8.06 -0.21
CA GLN A 477 -7.34 -6.95 -0.35
C GLN A 477 -8.52 -7.07 0.63
N MET A 478 -8.95 -5.95 1.21
CA MET A 478 -10.17 -5.84 1.99
C MET A 478 -11.02 -4.70 1.45
N ASN A 479 -12.18 -5.02 0.89
CA ASN A 479 -13.13 -4.06 0.34
C ASN A 479 -14.29 -3.91 1.32
N ILE A 480 -14.48 -2.73 1.91
CA ILE A 480 -15.49 -2.45 2.92
C ILE A 480 -16.46 -1.40 2.40
N ASN A 481 -17.70 -1.81 2.17
CA ASN A 481 -18.82 -0.94 1.83
C ASN A 481 -19.69 -0.74 3.07
N THR A 482 -19.85 0.50 3.53
CA THR A 482 -20.66 0.79 4.72
C THR A 482 -21.26 2.19 4.68
N SER A 483 -22.38 2.39 5.37
CA SER A 483 -22.99 3.72 5.53
C SER A 483 -22.21 4.64 6.47
N ASN A 484 -21.53 4.08 7.47
CA ASN A 484 -20.64 4.83 8.34
C ASN A 484 -19.23 4.25 8.29
N ILE A 485 -18.33 5.03 7.71
CA ILE A 485 -16.93 4.69 7.47
C ILE A 485 -16.00 5.09 8.63
N SER A 486 -16.53 5.65 9.72
CA SER A 486 -15.72 6.06 10.88
C SER A 486 -15.10 4.84 11.56
N LEU A 487 -13.82 4.94 11.93
CA LEU A 487 -13.06 3.87 12.57
C LEU A 487 -13.14 3.97 14.09
N ASN A 488 -13.59 2.91 14.74
CA ASN A 488 -13.62 2.72 16.18
C ASN A 488 -12.93 1.39 16.53
N GLY A 489 -11.66 1.28 16.14
CA GLY A 489 -10.91 0.05 16.06
C GLY A 489 -9.49 0.28 15.55
N SER A 490 -8.75 -0.79 15.29
CA SER A 490 -7.40 -0.71 14.75
C SER A 490 -7.32 -1.23 13.31
N MET A 491 -6.50 -0.60 12.48
CA MET A 491 -6.15 -1.12 11.15
C MET A 491 -4.63 -1.32 11.05
N HIS A 492 -4.22 -2.51 10.63
CA HIS A 492 -2.84 -2.90 10.42
C HIS A 492 -2.63 -3.30 8.95
N ILE A 493 -1.84 -2.53 8.22
CA ILE A 493 -1.60 -2.72 6.78
C ILE A 493 -0.11 -2.98 6.56
N THR A 494 0.19 -4.21 6.11
CA THR A 494 1.55 -4.73 5.92
C THR A 494 1.73 -5.23 4.49
N GLY A 495 1.46 -4.34 3.53
CA GLY A 495 1.60 -4.61 2.09
C GLY A 495 0.29 -4.95 1.37
N GLY A 496 -0.82 -5.01 2.11
CA GLY A 496 -2.16 -5.21 1.56
C GLY A 496 -2.86 -3.91 1.17
N GLU A 497 -4.07 -4.03 0.65
CA GLU A 497 -4.92 -2.91 0.26
C GLU A 497 -6.26 -2.96 1.00
N ILE A 498 -6.58 -1.92 1.76
CA ILE A 498 -7.91 -1.71 2.34
C ILE A 498 -8.62 -0.62 1.56
N ASN A 499 -9.74 -0.96 0.91
CA ASN A 499 -10.62 -0.04 0.21
C ASN A 499 -11.89 0.20 1.03
N ILE A 500 -12.19 1.46 1.33
CA ILE A 500 -13.37 1.85 2.09
C ILE A 500 -14.25 2.74 1.21
N THR A 501 -15.48 2.29 0.98
CA THR A 501 -16.49 3.00 0.19
C THR A 501 -17.69 3.32 1.08
N GLN A 502 -18.04 4.60 1.16
CA GLN A 502 -19.27 5.03 1.81
C GLN A 502 -20.47 4.70 0.90
N VAL A 503 -21.49 4.01 1.41
CA VAL A 503 -22.71 3.68 0.65
C VAL A 503 -23.97 4.13 1.40
N GLY A 504 -24.99 4.58 0.68
CA GLY A 504 -26.24 5.06 1.28
C GLY A 504 -26.12 6.46 1.91
N ALA A 505 -27.07 6.82 2.79
CA ALA A 505 -27.07 8.12 3.48
C ALA A 505 -26.14 8.08 4.69
N GLY A 506 -24.95 8.68 4.57
CA GLY A 506 -23.93 8.69 5.62
C GLY A 506 -22.96 9.85 5.51
N PHE A 507 -22.04 9.94 6.47
CA PHE A 507 -21.01 10.97 6.48
C PHE A 507 -19.92 10.62 5.45
N LEU A 508 -19.63 11.56 4.55
CA LEU A 508 -18.56 11.44 3.55
C LEU A 508 -17.15 11.67 4.14
N TYR A 509 -17.03 11.54 5.47
CA TYR A 509 -15.81 11.71 6.23
C TYR A 509 -15.68 10.59 7.24
N SER A 510 -14.56 9.87 7.20
CA SER A 510 -14.22 8.89 8.22
C SER A 510 -13.57 9.58 9.40
N HIS A 511 -14.23 9.52 10.55
CA HIS A 511 -13.63 9.97 11.80
C HIS A 511 -12.80 8.83 12.39
N MET A 512 -11.52 9.07 12.63
CA MET A 512 -10.63 8.17 13.37
C MET A 512 -10.92 8.33 14.86
N LEU A 513 -11.89 7.57 15.39
CA LEU A 513 -12.40 7.74 16.74
C LEU A 513 -11.44 7.15 17.77
N SER A 514 -11.52 5.85 18.04
CA SER A 514 -10.66 5.15 19.01
C SER A 514 -9.87 4.05 18.31
N GLY A 515 -8.68 3.73 18.83
CA GLY A 515 -7.85 2.63 18.34
C GLY A 515 -6.54 3.09 17.69
N SER A 516 -6.16 2.46 16.57
CA SER A 516 -4.87 2.73 15.94
C SER A 516 -4.87 2.57 14.42
N LEU A 517 -3.98 3.30 13.74
CA LEU A 517 -3.67 3.09 12.32
C LEU A 517 -2.18 2.78 12.18
N GLU A 518 -1.87 1.56 11.76
CA GLU A 518 -0.52 1.10 11.47
C GLU A 518 -0.37 0.77 9.98
N ILE A 519 0.58 1.43 9.31
CA ILE A 519 0.89 1.18 7.89
C ILE A 519 2.41 1.09 7.72
N THR A 520 2.90 -0.10 7.33
CA THR A 520 4.32 -0.33 7.02
C THR A 520 4.57 -0.36 5.51
N SER A 521 3.60 -0.85 4.74
CA SER A 521 3.54 -0.83 3.27
C SER A 521 2.09 -1.09 2.83
N GLY A 522 1.78 -1.02 1.53
CA GLY A 522 0.42 -1.19 1.02
C GLY A 522 -0.39 0.13 0.98
N SER A 523 -1.72 0.04 1.01
CA SER A 523 -2.58 1.23 0.91
C SER A 523 -3.88 1.17 1.71
N LEU A 524 -4.26 2.32 2.28
CA LEU A 524 -5.59 2.60 2.80
C LEU A 524 -6.28 3.60 1.88
N ASN A 525 -7.35 3.20 1.23
CA ASN A 525 -8.02 3.97 0.20
C ASN A 525 -9.47 4.30 0.60
N PHE A 526 -9.77 5.59 0.74
CA PHE A 526 -11.16 6.08 0.79
C PHE A 526 -11.61 6.44 -0.62
N THR A 527 -12.50 5.65 -1.19
CA THR A 527 -12.84 5.69 -2.62
C THR A 527 -13.77 6.84 -3.00
N ASN A 528 -14.63 7.29 -2.07
CA ASN A 528 -15.59 8.38 -2.27
C ASN A 528 -15.69 9.36 -1.08
N ALA A 529 -14.77 9.25 -0.12
CA ALA A 529 -14.82 9.95 1.16
C ALA A 529 -13.48 10.60 1.55
N GLY A 530 -13.54 11.45 2.57
CA GLY A 530 -12.40 12.10 3.20
C GLY A 530 -12.07 11.48 4.56
N MET A 531 -11.05 12.03 5.21
CA MET A 531 -10.54 11.53 6.49
C MET A 531 -10.41 12.65 7.52
N VAL A 532 -10.78 12.35 8.75
CA VAL A 532 -10.66 13.27 9.90
C VAL A 532 -9.97 12.55 11.05
N PHE A 533 -8.88 13.13 11.56
CA PHE A 533 -8.28 12.76 12.83
C PHE A 533 -8.76 13.73 13.92
N PRO A 534 -9.83 13.42 14.68
CA PRO A 534 -10.31 14.24 15.78
C PRO A 534 -9.32 14.26 16.96
N ASN A 535 -9.34 15.35 17.72
CA ASN A 535 -8.56 15.52 18.95
C ASN A 535 -9.32 15.12 20.23
N THR A 536 -10.56 14.65 20.11
CA THR A 536 -11.41 14.33 21.26
C THR A 536 -11.22 12.91 21.77
N ASN A 537 -10.60 12.02 20.98
CA ASN A 537 -10.58 10.58 21.25
C ASN A 537 -9.14 10.03 21.26
N PRO A 538 -8.86 8.95 22.01
CA PRO A 538 -7.56 8.30 22.03
C PRO A 538 -7.36 7.46 20.76
N PHE A 539 -6.60 8.01 19.80
CA PHE A 539 -6.23 7.35 18.56
C PHE A 539 -4.72 7.45 18.37
N SER A 540 -4.08 6.35 17.98
CA SER A 540 -2.63 6.32 17.74
C SER A 540 -2.32 6.06 16.26
N THR A 541 -1.21 6.59 15.77
CA THR A 541 -0.77 6.36 14.38
C THR A 541 0.68 5.90 14.35
N SER A 542 0.96 4.87 13.57
CA SER A 542 2.30 4.33 13.32
C SER A 542 2.45 4.06 11.83
N ILE A 543 2.85 5.09 11.07
CA ILE A 543 2.96 5.04 9.62
C ILE A 543 4.44 5.16 9.25
N SER A 544 5.02 4.06 8.77
CA SER A 544 6.43 3.96 8.35
C SER A 544 6.58 3.75 6.84
N GLY A 545 5.50 3.49 6.13
CA GLY A 545 5.46 3.35 4.67
C GLY A 545 4.03 3.33 4.14
N GLY A 546 3.85 2.84 2.92
CA GLY A 546 2.54 2.72 2.26
C GLY A 546 1.90 4.06 1.85
N THR A 547 0.63 4.01 1.48
CA THR A 547 -0.14 5.17 1.01
C THR A 547 -1.49 5.29 1.72
N ILE A 548 -1.84 6.49 2.17
CA ILE A 548 -3.21 6.85 2.52
C ILE A 548 -3.78 7.64 1.36
N SER A 549 -4.84 7.15 0.71
CA SER A 549 -5.50 7.83 -0.40
C SER A 549 -6.89 8.30 -0.01
N VAL A 550 -7.19 9.57 -0.29
CA VAL A 550 -8.52 10.17 -0.10
C VAL A 550 -8.95 10.91 -1.37
N VAL A 551 -10.26 10.99 -1.60
CA VAL A 551 -10.85 11.76 -2.71
C VAL A 551 -11.54 13.05 -2.25
N ARG A 552 -11.74 13.19 -0.94
CA ARG A 552 -12.23 14.41 -0.27
C ARG A 552 -11.17 14.96 0.69
N ASP A 553 -11.58 15.83 1.60
CA ASP A 553 -10.68 16.52 2.52
C ASP A 553 -9.90 15.57 3.43
N PHE A 554 -8.69 16.02 3.80
CA PHE A 554 -7.87 15.44 4.85
C PHE A 554 -7.76 16.44 6.01
N ASN A 555 -8.37 16.14 7.14
CA ASN A 555 -8.43 17.03 8.30
C ASN A 555 -7.71 16.42 9.51
N CYS A 556 -6.60 17.00 9.94
CA CYS A 556 -5.89 16.63 11.16
C CYS A 556 -6.13 17.66 12.27
N LEU A 557 -6.91 17.28 13.27
CA LEU A 557 -7.21 18.14 14.42
C LEU A 557 -6.24 17.90 15.59
N ARG A 558 -5.33 16.93 15.44
CA ARG A 558 -4.41 16.44 16.47
C ARG A 558 -3.03 17.10 16.37
N ASN A 559 -2.22 16.98 17.42
CA ASN A 559 -0.83 17.43 17.49
C ASN A 559 0.22 16.28 17.41
N ASP A 560 -0.23 15.04 17.28
CA ASP A 560 0.57 13.81 17.37
C ASP A 560 0.47 12.92 16.11
N PHE A 561 -0.10 13.43 15.00
CA PHE A 561 -0.06 12.73 13.72
C PHE A 561 1.33 12.92 13.10
N GLN A 562 2.23 11.97 13.38
CA GLN A 562 3.66 12.07 13.10
C GLN A 562 4.18 10.85 12.31
N PRO A 563 3.73 10.65 11.05
CA PRO A 563 4.25 9.59 10.20
C PRO A 563 5.78 9.69 10.06
N THR A 564 6.47 8.56 10.15
CA THR A 564 7.92 8.44 9.91
C THR A 564 8.24 8.10 8.45
N GLY A 565 7.25 7.58 7.72
CA GLY A 565 7.30 7.29 6.29
C GLY A 565 5.92 7.39 5.62
N GLY A 566 5.81 6.91 4.39
CA GLY A 566 4.54 6.82 3.65
C GLY A 566 4.11 8.11 2.92
N THR A 567 3.00 8.01 2.19
CA THR A 567 2.48 9.08 1.32
C THR A 567 1.01 9.35 1.59
N LEU A 568 0.63 10.62 1.75
CA LEU A 568 -0.76 11.06 1.61
C LEU A 568 -1.04 11.39 0.14
N LEU A 569 -1.99 10.68 -0.48
CA LEU A 569 -2.42 10.87 -1.86
C LEU A 569 -3.83 11.49 -1.91
N ILE A 570 -3.94 12.72 -2.41
CA ILE A 570 -5.22 13.39 -2.68
C ILE A 570 -5.57 13.21 -4.17
N LYS A 571 -6.71 12.57 -4.46
CA LYS A 571 -7.18 12.26 -5.82
C LYS A 571 -8.66 12.60 -6.01
N GLY A 572 -9.31 12.15 -7.08
CA GLY A 572 -10.72 12.48 -7.37
C GLY A 572 -10.89 13.77 -8.18
N SER A 573 -12.13 14.09 -8.55
CA SER A 573 -12.45 15.21 -9.47
C SER A 573 -12.92 16.51 -8.79
N GLU A 574 -13.25 16.47 -7.50
CA GLU A 574 -13.76 17.63 -6.73
C GLU A 574 -12.63 18.41 -6.05
N ASP A 575 -12.90 19.65 -5.66
CA ASP A 575 -12.02 20.43 -4.80
C ASP A 575 -11.92 19.81 -3.40
N ASN A 576 -10.76 19.94 -2.76
CA ASN A 576 -10.48 19.41 -1.44
C ASN A 576 -9.70 20.40 -0.56
N VAL A 577 -9.70 20.10 0.73
CA VAL A 577 -8.89 20.79 1.73
C VAL A 577 -7.93 19.84 2.42
N ILE A 578 -6.71 20.29 2.67
CA ILE A 578 -5.80 19.70 3.67
C ILE A 578 -5.75 20.65 4.85
N SER A 579 -6.16 20.19 6.03
CA SER A 579 -6.32 21.05 7.21
C SER A 579 -5.56 20.53 8.43
N PHE A 580 -4.78 21.41 9.08
CA PHE A 580 -4.12 21.12 10.37
C PHE A 580 -4.50 22.21 11.38
N THR A 581 -5.02 21.84 12.55
CA THR A 581 -5.47 22.83 13.56
C THR A 581 -4.62 22.88 14.82
N GLN A 582 -3.60 22.02 14.94
CA GLN A 582 -2.65 22.03 16.05
C GLN A 582 -1.21 21.87 15.54
N THR A 583 -0.26 22.49 16.22
CA THR A 583 1.16 22.31 15.95
C THR A 583 1.63 20.94 16.45
N GLY A 584 2.61 20.33 15.77
CA GLY A 584 3.22 19.06 16.15
C GLY A 584 2.89 17.89 15.21
N SER A 585 1.79 17.97 14.47
CA SER A 585 1.47 17.02 13.40
C SER A 585 2.17 17.39 12.08
N HIS A 586 2.52 16.40 11.28
CA HIS A 586 3.12 16.59 9.95
C HIS A 586 2.70 15.49 8.97
N LEU A 587 2.93 15.73 7.69
CA LEU A 587 2.93 14.71 6.64
C LEU A 587 4.36 14.20 6.43
N HIS A 588 4.51 12.97 5.96
CA HIS A 588 5.80 12.49 5.45
C HIS A 588 5.94 12.89 3.97
N ASN A 589 5.30 12.18 3.02
CA ASN A 589 5.18 12.66 1.64
C ASN A 589 3.74 13.13 1.33
N LEU A 590 3.61 14.05 0.39
CA LEU A 590 2.32 14.52 -0.14
C LEU A 590 2.29 14.35 -1.67
N THR A 591 1.21 13.79 -2.19
CA THR A 591 0.96 13.71 -3.64
C THR A 591 -0.44 14.22 -3.94
N ILE A 592 -0.54 15.11 -4.93
CA ILE A 592 -1.80 15.63 -5.47
C ILE A 592 -1.90 15.16 -6.91
N ALA A 593 -2.86 14.28 -7.17
CA ALA A 593 -3.08 13.65 -8.47
C ALA A 593 -4.58 13.61 -8.75
N LYS A 594 -5.14 14.77 -9.08
CA LYS A 594 -6.57 14.96 -9.32
C LYS A 594 -6.97 14.39 -10.69
N ASP A 595 -8.15 13.79 -10.75
CA ASP A 595 -8.74 13.30 -12.01
C ASP A 595 -9.18 14.48 -12.90
N ASN A 596 -9.52 15.60 -12.27
CA ASN A 596 -9.77 16.89 -12.93
C ASN A 596 -8.55 17.82 -12.71
N PRO A 597 -7.79 18.18 -13.75
CA PRO A 597 -6.64 19.08 -13.64
C PRO A 597 -6.94 20.50 -13.13
N GLU A 598 -8.21 20.91 -13.15
CA GLU A 598 -8.64 22.21 -12.61
C GLU A 598 -9.13 22.12 -11.16
N ALA A 599 -9.23 20.91 -10.58
CA ALA A 599 -9.63 20.75 -9.18
C ALA A 599 -8.52 21.23 -8.23
N ILE A 600 -8.95 21.85 -7.13
CA ILE A 600 -8.08 22.54 -6.18
C ILE A 600 -7.93 21.71 -4.91
N VAL A 601 -6.71 21.59 -4.40
CA VAL A 601 -6.40 21.15 -3.05
C VAL A 601 -5.87 22.35 -2.28
N GLN A 602 -6.70 22.91 -1.39
CA GLN A 602 -6.35 24.11 -0.64
C GLN A 602 -5.87 23.80 0.77
N THR A 603 -4.84 24.52 1.24
CA THR A 603 -4.43 24.48 2.64
C THR A 603 -5.42 25.24 3.53
N TRP A 604 -5.76 24.67 4.69
CA TRP A 604 -6.54 25.31 5.74
C TRP A 604 -5.96 25.01 7.12
N GLY A 605 -6.34 25.78 8.14
CA GLY A 605 -5.91 25.49 9.50
C GLY A 605 -6.32 26.52 10.53
N ALA A 606 -5.77 26.38 11.73
CA ALA A 606 -5.84 27.42 12.75
C ALA A 606 -4.73 28.47 12.51
N SER A 607 -5.00 29.74 12.83
CA SER A 607 -4.00 30.80 12.68
C SER A 607 -2.71 30.46 13.42
N GLY A 608 -1.56 30.58 12.74
CA GLY A 608 -0.25 30.25 13.29
C GLY A 608 0.12 28.76 13.29
N VAL A 609 -0.73 27.88 12.76
CA VAL A 609 -0.42 26.44 12.61
C VAL A 609 0.00 26.14 11.17
N PRO A 610 1.29 25.86 10.91
CA PRO A 610 1.73 25.46 9.58
C PRO A 610 1.35 24.01 9.29
N ILE A 611 1.05 23.71 8.02
CA ILE A 611 1.06 22.33 7.52
C ILE A 611 2.50 21.99 7.16
N VAL A 612 3.07 20.96 7.79
CA VAL A 612 4.45 20.53 7.57
C VAL A 612 4.46 19.23 6.76
N CYS A 613 5.30 19.16 5.73
CA CYS A 613 5.60 17.95 4.95
C CYS A 613 7.10 17.67 5.04
N ASN A 614 7.49 16.59 5.74
CA ASN A 614 8.90 16.30 6.03
C ASN A 614 9.67 15.74 4.81
N GLY A 615 8.98 15.03 3.94
CA GLY A 615 9.47 14.45 2.69
C GLY A 615 9.02 15.27 1.48
N ASN A 616 8.89 14.60 0.33
CA ASN A 616 8.63 15.27 -0.94
C ASN A 616 7.14 15.61 -1.11
N THR A 617 6.88 16.74 -1.77
CA THR A 617 5.56 17.09 -2.30
C THR A 617 5.57 16.93 -3.81
N VAL A 618 4.59 16.21 -4.36
CA VAL A 618 4.42 16.04 -5.80
C VAL A 618 3.03 16.53 -6.21
N VAL A 619 2.98 17.39 -7.22
CA VAL A 619 1.73 17.86 -7.84
C VAL A 619 1.73 17.35 -9.28
N ASP A 620 1.09 16.20 -9.49
CA ASP A 620 1.00 15.56 -10.81
C ASP A 620 -0.16 16.11 -11.64
N SER A 621 -1.30 16.38 -11.00
CA SER A 621 -2.50 16.92 -11.66
C SER A 621 -3.37 17.64 -10.64
N GLY A 622 -4.03 18.73 -11.04
CA GLY A 622 -4.78 19.61 -10.15
C GLY A 622 -3.94 20.79 -9.66
N GLU A 623 -4.56 21.65 -8.84
CA GLU A 623 -3.90 22.81 -8.24
C GLU A 623 -3.65 22.58 -6.74
N PHE A 624 -2.40 22.62 -6.29
CA PHE A 624 -2.08 22.76 -4.88
C PHE A 624 -2.05 24.24 -4.49
N ARG A 625 -3.02 24.69 -3.69
CA ARG A 625 -3.23 26.09 -3.37
C ARG A 625 -2.90 26.41 -1.91
N ILE A 626 -1.94 27.32 -1.71
CA ILE A 626 -1.53 27.86 -0.42
C ILE A 626 -2.10 29.28 -0.30
N ALA A 627 -3.10 29.48 0.57
CA ALA A 627 -3.78 30.76 0.73
C ALA A 627 -4.10 31.01 2.21
N GLY A 628 -3.68 32.16 2.76
CA GLY A 628 -3.95 32.53 4.16
C GLY A 628 -3.21 31.72 5.24
N PHE A 629 -2.41 30.71 4.87
CA PHE A 629 -1.74 29.78 5.77
C PHE A 629 -0.29 29.51 5.33
N SER A 630 0.49 28.92 6.24
CA SER A 630 1.85 28.46 5.96
C SER A 630 1.88 26.98 5.61
N PHE A 631 2.53 26.63 4.49
CA PHE A 631 2.94 25.27 4.17
C PHE A 631 4.47 25.19 4.21
N ILE A 632 5.00 24.23 4.96
CA ILE A 632 6.44 23.98 5.09
C ILE A 632 6.77 22.66 4.40
N SER A 633 7.61 22.69 3.37
CA SER A 633 8.13 21.49 2.71
C SER A 633 9.61 21.33 3.02
N ARG A 634 9.97 20.23 3.69
CA ARG A 634 11.37 19.89 4.01
C ARG A 634 12.02 18.95 2.99
N GLY A 635 11.23 18.38 2.08
CA GLY A 635 11.71 17.72 0.88
C GLY A 635 11.58 18.59 -0.36
N ASN A 636 11.77 17.98 -1.52
CA ASN A 636 11.60 18.67 -2.80
C ASN A 636 10.11 18.82 -3.13
N ILE A 637 9.77 19.91 -3.82
CA ILE A 637 8.47 20.07 -4.47
C ILE A 637 8.66 19.87 -5.97
N ASN A 638 7.91 18.95 -6.56
CA ASN A 638 7.89 18.74 -8.01
C ASN A 638 6.48 19.00 -8.54
N VAL A 639 6.35 19.93 -9.48
CA VAL A 639 5.11 20.24 -10.18
C VAL A 639 5.24 19.70 -11.60
N ASN A 640 4.50 18.65 -11.91
CA ASN A 640 4.59 17.90 -13.14
C ASN A 640 3.49 18.29 -14.13
N ASN A 641 3.39 17.56 -15.25
CA ASN A 641 2.50 17.87 -16.36
C ASN A 641 1.03 17.92 -15.93
N SER A 642 0.37 19.08 -16.09
CA SER A 642 -1.01 19.37 -15.63
C SER A 642 -1.16 19.67 -14.13
N GLY A 643 -0.06 19.65 -13.38
CA GLY A 643 -0.01 20.14 -12.00
C GLY A 643 0.18 21.65 -11.93
N LYS A 644 -0.45 22.29 -10.94
CA LYS A 644 -0.29 23.71 -10.64
C LYS A 644 0.04 23.89 -9.16
N LEU A 645 1.05 24.71 -8.84
CA LEU A 645 1.31 25.15 -7.47
C LEU A 645 0.99 26.64 -7.38
N SER A 646 0.06 27.00 -6.51
CA SER A 646 -0.42 28.37 -6.35
C SER A 646 -0.19 28.93 -4.95
N ILE A 647 0.34 30.15 -4.84
CA ILE A 647 0.45 30.89 -3.56
C ILE A 647 -0.30 32.21 -3.68
N PHE A 648 -1.37 32.37 -2.88
CA PHE A 648 -2.19 33.59 -2.87
C PHE A 648 -1.92 34.46 -1.64
N THR A 649 -2.62 35.60 -1.56
CA THR A 649 -2.61 36.55 -0.45
C THR A 649 -2.50 35.86 0.92
N ASN A 650 -1.55 36.32 1.74
CA ASN A 650 -1.23 35.80 3.07
C ASN A 650 -0.83 34.31 3.12
N GLY A 651 -0.64 33.67 1.96
CA GLY A 651 -0.06 32.33 1.84
C GLY A 651 1.45 32.37 1.97
N GLN A 652 2.03 31.43 2.72
CA GLN A 652 3.48 31.29 2.86
C GLN A 652 3.91 29.88 2.48
N LEU A 653 4.72 29.74 1.43
CA LEU A 653 5.44 28.51 1.14
C LEU A 653 6.85 28.62 1.71
N LYS A 654 7.20 27.72 2.62
CA LYS A 654 8.53 27.65 3.24
C LYS A 654 9.23 26.37 2.82
N MET A 655 10.48 26.48 2.38
CA MET A 655 11.28 25.37 1.86
C MET A 655 12.44 25.02 2.80
N GLY A 656 12.72 23.74 2.98
CA GLY A 656 13.84 23.24 3.79
C GLY A 656 15.20 23.55 3.16
N ASN A 657 16.26 23.58 3.98
CA ASN A 657 17.62 23.86 3.49
C ASN A 657 18.12 22.79 2.49
N GLY A 658 18.67 23.23 1.36
CA GLY A 658 19.19 22.35 0.31
C GLY A 658 18.14 21.61 -0.51
N THR A 659 16.86 21.99 -0.38
CA THR A 659 15.76 21.42 -1.18
C THR A 659 15.56 22.19 -2.49
N SER A 660 14.69 21.66 -3.35
CA SER A 660 14.33 22.29 -4.63
C SER A 660 12.82 22.37 -4.84
N LEU A 661 12.39 23.48 -5.43
CA LEU A 661 11.09 23.65 -6.07
C LEU A 661 11.30 23.55 -7.59
N ASN A 662 10.79 22.47 -8.19
CA ASN A 662 10.93 22.18 -9.62
C ASN A 662 9.59 22.30 -10.33
N ILE A 663 9.53 23.20 -11.30
CA ILE A 663 8.39 23.30 -12.22
C ILE A 663 8.80 22.59 -13.51
N ASN A 664 8.29 21.37 -13.69
CA ASN A 664 8.66 20.48 -14.78
C ASN A 664 7.83 20.75 -16.04
N ASN A 665 8.13 20.02 -17.11
CA ASN A 665 7.43 20.16 -18.39
C ASN A 665 5.92 20.00 -18.22
N GLY A 666 5.14 21.00 -18.64
CA GLY A 666 3.69 21.05 -18.50
C GLY A 666 3.17 21.40 -17.09
N GLY A 667 4.06 21.62 -16.12
CA GLY A 667 3.70 22.11 -14.79
C GLY A 667 3.64 23.64 -14.74
N ALA A 668 2.91 24.18 -13.77
CA ALA A 668 2.76 25.62 -13.57
C ALA A 668 3.01 26.06 -12.12
N PHE A 669 3.75 27.16 -11.96
CA PHE A 669 3.79 27.93 -10.73
C PHE A 669 3.00 29.24 -10.91
N LYS A 670 2.14 29.54 -9.95
CA LYS A 670 1.40 30.80 -9.90
C LYS A 670 1.51 31.42 -8.51
N SER A 671 1.84 32.71 -8.43
CA SER A 671 1.68 33.44 -7.18
C SER A 671 1.04 34.79 -7.42
N TRP A 672 0.02 35.13 -6.64
CA TRP A 672 -0.75 36.33 -6.89
C TRP A 672 -1.33 36.91 -5.61
N SER A 673 -1.01 38.17 -5.32
CA SER A 673 -1.59 38.93 -4.21
C SER A 673 -2.08 40.31 -4.68
N GLN A 674 -2.61 41.10 -3.74
CA GLN A 674 -3.02 42.48 -3.97
C GLN A 674 -2.01 43.46 -3.32
N PRO A 675 -1.79 44.67 -3.88
CA PRO A 675 -0.81 45.64 -3.40
C PRO A 675 -0.99 46.09 -1.94
N THR A 676 -2.22 46.06 -1.42
CA THR A 676 -2.57 46.51 -0.07
C THR A 676 -2.74 45.38 0.94
N ALA A 677 -2.53 44.13 0.51
CA ALA A 677 -2.71 42.96 1.35
C ALA A 677 -1.36 42.45 1.89
N ILE A 678 -1.43 41.55 2.88
CA ILE A 678 -0.25 40.76 3.26
C ILE A 678 0.09 39.88 2.06
N VAL A 679 1.24 40.15 1.44
CA VAL A 679 1.68 39.51 0.19
C VAL A 679 2.02 38.04 0.38
N ALA A 680 1.82 37.26 -0.68
CA ALA A 680 2.29 35.88 -0.77
C ALA A 680 3.81 35.83 -0.58
N THR A 681 4.30 34.85 0.17
CA THR A 681 5.73 34.71 0.45
C THR A 681 6.20 33.30 0.10
N LEU A 682 7.28 33.22 -0.67
CA LEU A 682 8.07 31.99 -0.89
C LEU A 682 9.45 32.20 -0.28
N THR A 683 9.79 31.41 0.75
CA THR A 683 10.98 31.63 1.57
C THR A 683 11.58 30.33 2.10
N GLY A 684 12.71 30.41 2.81
CA GLY A 684 13.29 29.32 3.57
C GLY A 684 12.51 29.04 4.87
N GLU A 685 12.56 27.81 5.38
CA GLU A 685 11.94 27.46 6.67
C GLU A 685 12.43 28.35 7.82
N ASP A 686 13.73 28.64 7.81
CA ASP A 686 14.39 29.58 8.70
C ASP A 686 15.40 30.46 7.92
N SER A 687 16.03 31.40 8.63
CA SER A 687 16.96 32.36 8.03
C SER A 687 18.25 31.74 7.46
N SER A 688 18.51 30.46 7.75
CA SER A 688 19.66 29.70 7.26
C SER A 688 19.30 28.69 6.16
N SER A 689 18.00 28.50 5.90
CA SER A 689 17.48 27.52 4.96
C SER A 689 17.41 28.10 3.56
N PHE A 690 18.27 27.64 2.66
CA PHE A 690 18.25 28.07 1.26
C PHE A 690 17.75 26.97 0.33
N PHE A 691 16.88 27.28 -0.62
CA PHE A 691 16.30 26.31 -1.56
C PHE A 691 16.49 26.73 -3.02
N ASP A 692 16.67 25.77 -3.92
CA ASP A 692 16.75 26.03 -5.35
C ASP A 692 15.36 26.14 -5.97
N PHE A 693 15.12 27.15 -6.81
CA PHE A 693 13.88 27.27 -7.57
C PHE A 693 14.19 27.16 -9.06
N ALA A 694 13.82 26.03 -9.67
CA ALA A 694 14.04 25.77 -11.09
C ALA A 694 12.72 25.69 -11.87
N VAL A 695 12.59 26.53 -12.89
CA VAL A 695 11.60 26.38 -13.95
C VAL A 695 12.28 25.66 -15.11
N ASN A 696 11.98 24.36 -15.26
CA ASN A 696 12.59 23.49 -16.26
C ASN A 696 11.96 23.72 -17.64
N SER A 697 12.56 23.11 -18.68
CA SER A 697 12.04 23.20 -20.05
C SER A 697 10.56 22.78 -20.11
N GLY A 698 9.72 23.62 -20.70
CA GLY A 698 8.27 23.43 -20.79
C GLY A 698 7.47 23.72 -19.51
N GLY A 699 8.13 24.10 -18.41
CA GLY A 699 7.47 24.59 -17.21
C GLY A 699 7.04 26.05 -17.36
N THR A 700 5.94 26.42 -16.71
CA THR A 700 5.34 27.77 -16.76
C THR A 700 5.39 28.47 -15.40
N PHE A 701 5.60 29.78 -15.41
CA PHE A 701 5.72 30.60 -14.21
C PHE A 701 4.95 31.92 -14.37
N GLU A 702 4.23 32.29 -13.31
CA GLU A 702 3.53 33.57 -13.18
C GLU A 702 3.63 34.04 -11.72
N ALA A 703 4.08 35.28 -11.49
CA ALA A 703 4.09 35.88 -10.15
C ALA A 703 3.76 37.38 -10.18
N GLU A 704 2.89 37.81 -9.27
CA GLU A 704 2.56 39.21 -9.03
C GLU A 704 2.31 39.49 -7.55
N TYR A 705 2.92 40.55 -6.99
CA TYR A 705 2.85 40.87 -5.56
C TYR A 705 3.31 39.72 -4.66
N THR A 706 4.49 39.16 -4.97
CA THR A 706 5.08 38.04 -4.24
C THR A 706 6.46 38.40 -3.70
N VAL A 707 6.73 37.96 -2.47
CA VAL A 707 8.04 38.07 -1.83
C VAL A 707 8.81 36.77 -2.00
N PHE A 708 10.01 36.85 -2.55
CA PHE A 708 10.93 35.72 -2.74
C PHE A 708 12.20 35.92 -1.92
N GLU A 709 12.48 35.00 -1.00
CA GLU A 709 13.62 35.11 -0.09
C GLU A 709 14.28 33.75 0.16
N HIS A 710 15.50 33.80 0.69
CA HIS A 710 16.33 32.63 0.98
C HIS A 710 16.44 31.63 -0.18
N MET A 711 16.59 32.13 -1.40
CA MET A 711 16.78 31.28 -2.58
C MET A 711 18.24 30.83 -2.74
N GLY A 712 18.43 29.74 -3.48
CA GLY A 712 19.71 29.13 -3.79
C GLY A 712 20.58 29.98 -4.72
N ILE A 713 21.64 29.39 -5.27
CA ILE A 713 22.67 30.14 -6.00
C ILE A 713 22.12 30.80 -7.27
N MET A 714 21.11 30.21 -7.89
CA MET A 714 20.53 30.72 -9.13
C MET A 714 19.28 31.57 -8.90
N GLY A 715 18.82 31.73 -7.66
CA GLY A 715 17.57 32.44 -7.37
C GLY A 715 16.37 31.72 -8.00
N ILE A 716 15.49 32.47 -8.65
CA ILE A 716 14.50 31.90 -9.59
C ILE A 716 15.22 31.58 -10.91
N TYR A 717 15.38 30.31 -11.23
CA TYR A 717 16.14 29.85 -12.40
C TYR A 717 15.24 29.41 -13.57
N PHE A 718 15.14 30.26 -14.58
CA PHE A 718 14.47 29.97 -15.84
C PHE A 718 15.43 29.27 -16.81
N LYS A 719 15.35 27.94 -16.91
CA LYS A 719 16.19 27.14 -17.81
C LYS A 719 15.76 27.28 -19.27
N SER A 720 16.62 26.89 -20.20
CA SER A 720 16.27 26.84 -21.63
C SER A 720 14.96 26.07 -21.85
N GLY A 721 14.06 26.64 -22.66
CA GLY A 721 12.73 26.10 -22.94
C GLY A 721 11.66 26.38 -21.87
N SER A 722 11.99 27.02 -20.74
CA SER A 722 10.98 27.43 -19.76
C SER A 722 10.23 28.70 -20.18
N ILE A 723 9.04 28.91 -19.60
CA ILE A 723 8.16 30.03 -19.93
C ILE A 723 7.86 30.83 -18.65
N CYS A 724 8.33 32.07 -18.61
CA CYS A 724 7.87 33.10 -17.69
C CYS A 724 6.79 33.91 -18.39
N ASN A 725 5.56 33.88 -17.87
CA ASN A 725 4.44 34.68 -18.38
C ASN A 725 4.40 36.06 -17.74
N GLN A 726 4.65 36.12 -16.42
CA GLN A 726 4.62 37.36 -15.65
C GLN A 726 5.54 37.27 -14.44
N LEU A 727 6.27 38.35 -14.17
CA LEU A 727 6.98 38.58 -12.92
C LEU A 727 7.02 40.09 -12.70
N SER A 728 6.05 40.60 -11.93
CA SER A 728 5.88 42.04 -11.69
C SER A 728 5.47 42.33 -10.26
N ASN A 729 5.73 43.54 -9.76
CA ASN A 729 5.37 43.94 -8.39
C ASN A 729 5.93 43.01 -7.29
N CYS A 730 7.02 42.29 -7.56
CA CYS A 730 7.60 41.30 -6.64
C CYS A 730 8.84 41.84 -5.95
N SER A 731 9.09 41.36 -4.74
CA SER A 731 10.29 41.73 -3.95
C SER A 731 11.23 40.53 -3.82
N LEU A 732 12.51 40.73 -4.14
CA LEU A 732 13.55 39.71 -4.09
C LEU A 732 14.68 40.18 -3.18
N SER A 733 14.73 39.66 -1.95
CA SER A 733 15.55 40.26 -0.89
C SER A 733 16.82 39.48 -0.53
N THR A 734 16.72 38.14 -0.47
CA THR A 734 17.75 37.32 0.18
C THR A 734 18.05 36.07 -0.65
N GLY A 735 19.31 35.92 -1.06
CA GLY A 735 19.83 34.72 -1.73
C GLY A 735 21.06 34.17 -1.01
N LYS A 736 21.43 32.93 -1.32
CA LYS A 736 22.64 32.27 -0.78
C LYS A 736 23.91 33.08 -1.14
N PRO A 737 25.00 33.01 -0.36
CA PRO A 737 26.30 33.57 -0.76
C PRO A 737 26.72 33.27 -2.20
N ASN A 738 27.14 34.32 -2.92
CA ASN A 738 27.54 34.29 -4.34
C ASN A 738 26.40 33.92 -5.32
N SER A 739 25.16 34.29 -4.99
CA SER A 739 23.97 33.99 -5.80
C SER A 739 23.59 35.09 -6.77
N SER A 740 22.74 34.72 -7.74
CA SER A 740 21.84 35.64 -8.44
C SER A 740 20.43 35.51 -7.85
N LEU A 741 19.66 36.60 -7.70
CA LEU A 741 18.28 36.51 -7.21
C LEU A 741 17.30 36.01 -8.30
N ILE A 742 17.62 36.27 -9.57
CA ILE A 742 16.93 35.72 -10.73
C ILE A 742 17.95 35.36 -11.79
N THR A 743 17.80 34.18 -12.42
CA THR A 743 18.64 33.73 -13.52
C THR A 743 17.80 33.35 -14.73
N PHE A 744 18.06 34.00 -15.87
CA PHE A 744 17.47 33.65 -17.16
C PHE A 744 18.49 32.92 -18.04
N SER A 745 18.11 31.73 -18.51
CA SER A 745 18.85 30.96 -19.51
C SER A 745 17.92 30.45 -20.63
N ASN A 746 16.75 31.07 -20.77
CA ASN A 746 15.84 30.87 -21.89
C ASN A 746 15.97 32.00 -22.92
N THR A 747 15.24 31.85 -24.02
CA THR A 747 15.29 32.74 -25.18
C THR A 747 14.18 33.81 -25.16
N GLN A 748 13.43 33.96 -24.06
CA GLN A 748 12.31 34.89 -24.00
C GLN A 748 12.80 36.34 -23.99
N THR A 749 11.97 37.21 -24.58
CA THR A 749 12.06 38.65 -24.41
C THR A 749 10.96 39.08 -23.45
N LEU A 750 11.33 39.61 -22.28
CA LEU A 750 10.40 39.89 -21.18
C LEU A 750 10.58 41.32 -20.68
N THR A 751 9.47 41.94 -20.28
CA THR A 751 9.47 43.16 -19.49
C THR A 751 9.04 42.81 -18.07
N LEU A 752 9.89 43.10 -17.10
CA LEU A 752 9.69 42.87 -15.67
C LEU A 752 9.46 44.22 -15.02
N ASP A 753 8.25 44.46 -14.52
CA ASP A 753 7.84 45.76 -14.02
C ASP A 753 7.75 45.79 -12.50
N ASN A 754 8.22 46.89 -11.90
CA ASN A 754 8.13 47.16 -10.47
C ASN A 754 8.72 46.04 -9.59
N LEU A 755 9.92 45.58 -9.94
CA LEU A 755 10.68 44.65 -9.10
C LEU A 755 11.48 45.39 -8.03
N GLU A 756 11.37 44.93 -6.78
CA GLU A 756 12.12 45.47 -5.66
C GLU A 756 13.30 44.55 -5.28
N PHE A 757 14.49 45.13 -5.15
CA PHE A 757 15.71 44.47 -4.67
C PHE A 757 16.20 45.15 -3.38
N PRO A 758 15.51 44.97 -2.25
CA PRO A 758 15.61 45.87 -1.10
C PRO A 758 16.94 45.76 -0.33
N ARG A 759 17.57 44.59 -0.33
CA ARG A 759 18.73 44.29 0.52
C ARG A 759 19.99 44.04 -0.31
N ARG A 760 20.98 44.93 -0.13
CA ARG A 760 22.33 44.72 -0.64
C ARG A 760 23.15 43.83 0.30
N PRO A 761 23.67 42.67 -0.15
CA PRO A 761 24.55 41.83 0.66
C PRO A 761 25.86 42.55 0.99
N THR A 762 26.38 42.35 2.20
CA THR A 762 27.67 42.92 2.64
C THR A 762 28.86 42.42 1.79
N ALA A 763 28.74 41.25 1.16
CA ALA A 763 29.73 40.67 0.25
C ALA A 763 29.39 40.89 -1.24
N TYR A 764 29.13 42.13 -1.66
CA TYR A 764 28.52 42.44 -2.97
C TYR A 764 29.34 42.07 -4.23
N GLN A 765 30.64 41.79 -4.14
CA GLN A 765 31.47 41.59 -5.34
C GLN A 765 31.07 40.36 -6.18
N THR A 766 30.43 39.37 -5.56
CA THR A 766 30.05 38.09 -6.19
C THR A 766 28.54 37.83 -6.21
N TYR A 767 27.75 38.68 -5.55
CA TYR A 767 26.28 38.61 -5.59
C TYR A 767 25.74 39.38 -6.79
N ARG A 768 24.64 38.89 -7.35
CA ARG A 768 23.97 39.48 -8.50
C ARG A 768 22.48 39.61 -8.28
N ASN A 769 21.86 40.68 -8.79
CA ASN A 769 20.41 40.82 -8.74
C ASN A 769 19.77 39.94 -9.84
N VAL A 770 20.10 40.22 -11.09
CA VAL A 770 19.63 39.54 -12.28
C VAL A 770 20.84 38.99 -13.03
N ARG A 771 20.71 37.79 -13.55
CA ARG A 771 21.70 37.16 -14.43
C ARG A 771 21.05 36.71 -15.72
N LYS A 772 21.69 37.01 -16.86
CA LYS A 772 21.33 36.42 -18.15
C LYS A 772 22.53 35.71 -18.76
N GLY A 773 22.46 34.39 -18.80
CA GLY A 773 23.58 33.54 -19.19
C GLY A 773 23.67 33.24 -20.69
N THR A 774 22.76 33.79 -21.51
CA THR A 774 22.59 33.43 -22.92
C THR A 774 22.55 34.69 -23.78
N SER A 775 23.14 34.64 -24.98
CA SER A 775 23.09 35.74 -25.96
C SER A 775 21.75 35.90 -26.69
N GLN A 776 20.75 35.06 -26.38
CA GLN A 776 19.41 35.08 -26.99
C GLN A 776 18.34 35.57 -26.01
N GLY A 777 17.28 36.21 -26.52
CA GLY A 777 16.24 36.87 -25.71
C GLY A 777 16.74 38.17 -25.06
N ARG A 778 15.85 38.92 -24.42
CA ARG A 778 16.16 40.21 -23.76
C ARG A 778 15.34 40.39 -22.48
N ILE A 779 15.91 41.01 -21.46
CA ILE A 779 15.18 41.31 -20.21
C ILE A 779 15.15 42.82 -20.03
N PHE A 780 13.96 43.41 -20.01
CA PHE A 780 13.75 44.82 -19.73
C PHE A 780 13.23 44.94 -18.30
N LEU A 781 13.92 45.69 -17.44
CA LEU A 781 13.44 46.04 -16.11
C LEU A 781 12.95 47.48 -16.10
N THR A 782 11.70 47.69 -15.70
CA THR A 782 11.06 49.02 -15.57
C THR A 782 10.57 49.23 -14.15
N ASN A 783 10.54 50.49 -13.70
CA ASN A 783 10.02 50.88 -12.37
C ASN A 783 10.65 50.11 -11.19
N PHE A 784 11.88 49.60 -11.35
CA PHE A 784 12.55 48.83 -10.32
C PHE A 784 12.99 49.70 -9.13
N SER A 785 13.21 49.09 -7.97
CA SER A 785 13.63 49.82 -6.77
C SER A 785 14.52 48.98 -5.85
N GLY A 786 15.06 49.61 -4.80
CA GLY A 786 15.86 48.96 -3.76
C GLY A 786 17.38 49.11 -3.93
N ASN A 787 18.11 48.94 -2.82
CA ASN A 787 19.56 49.21 -2.73
C ASN A 787 20.43 48.27 -3.58
N PHE A 788 19.86 47.19 -4.10
CA PHE A 788 20.54 46.19 -4.92
C PHE A 788 19.99 46.14 -6.35
N SER A 789 19.35 47.22 -6.80
CA SER A 789 18.82 47.37 -8.16
C SER A 789 19.78 48.11 -9.10
N GLY A 790 19.65 47.89 -10.42
CA GLY A 790 20.47 48.53 -11.45
C GLY A 790 21.57 47.64 -12.04
N SER A 791 22.12 48.08 -13.18
CA SER A 791 23.13 47.37 -13.98
C SER A 791 24.45 47.13 -13.23
N ALA A 792 24.78 47.99 -12.25
CA ALA A 792 25.96 47.84 -11.41
C ALA A 792 26.00 46.52 -10.60
N TYR A 793 24.85 45.85 -10.44
CA TYR A 793 24.74 44.60 -9.66
C TYR A 793 24.34 43.39 -10.51
N GLU A 794 24.27 43.52 -11.83
CA GLU A 794 23.84 42.42 -12.70
C GLU A 794 25.00 41.55 -13.19
N ASN A 795 24.65 40.41 -13.78
CA ASN A 795 25.59 39.57 -14.51
C ASN A 795 25.05 39.34 -15.93
N ASP A 796 25.47 40.22 -16.82
CA ASP A 796 25.04 40.26 -18.22
C ASP A 796 26.24 40.21 -19.17
N PRO A 797 26.89 39.05 -19.34
CA PRO A 797 28.06 38.91 -20.20
C PRO A 797 27.79 39.13 -21.69
N TYR A 798 26.53 39.36 -22.10
CA TYR A 798 26.12 39.50 -23.50
C TYR A 798 25.32 40.78 -23.78
N ASP A 799 25.23 41.72 -22.84
CA ASP A 799 24.48 42.99 -22.98
C ASP A 799 23.01 42.77 -23.42
N THR A 800 22.32 41.86 -22.73
CA THR A 800 20.93 41.43 -22.98
C THR A 800 19.93 41.80 -21.87
N ILE A 801 20.38 42.44 -20.80
CA ILE A 801 19.57 42.99 -19.71
C ILE A 801 19.60 44.51 -19.82
N PHE A 802 18.41 45.13 -19.73
CA PHE A 802 18.23 46.56 -19.90
C PHE A 802 17.46 47.11 -18.71
N TRP A 803 18.10 47.96 -17.93
CA TRP A 803 17.49 48.71 -16.84
C TRP A 803 16.97 50.03 -17.41
N LEU A 804 15.65 50.13 -17.60
CA LEU A 804 15.00 51.29 -18.21
C LEU A 804 14.46 52.22 -17.11
N GLY A 805 14.99 53.45 -17.02
CA GLY A 805 14.68 54.42 -15.96
C GLY A 805 15.37 55.78 -16.17
N SER A 806 15.03 56.76 -15.33
CA SER A 806 15.31 58.20 -15.52
C SER A 806 16.67 58.69 -14.98
N ASP A 807 17.69 57.82 -14.88
CA ASP A 807 19.01 58.18 -14.32
C ASP A 807 20.14 57.92 -15.33
N ILE A 808 19.95 58.48 -16.54
CA ILE A 808 21.00 58.73 -17.54
C ILE A 808 21.67 60.07 -17.18
N ASP A 809 22.98 60.21 -17.36
CA ASP A 809 23.69 61.48 -17.12
C ASP A 809 24.90 61.55 -18.06
N LEU A 810 24.86 62.41 -19.06
CA LEU A 810 25.79 62.49 -20.18
C LEU A 810 26.72 63.68 -20.00
N VAL A 811 28.02 63.42 -19.99
CA VAL A 811 29.05 64.47 -19.90
C VAL A 811 30.01 64.38 -21.07
N VAL A 812 30.56 65.53 -21.45
CA VAL A 812 31.81 65.54 -22.24
C VAL A 812 32.96 65.28 -21.27
N ASP A 813 33.59 64.10 -21.40
CA ASP A 813 34.70 63.68 -20.54
C ASP A 813 35.95 64.53 -20.81
N HIS A 814 36.34 64.67 -22.08
CA HIS A 814 37.44 65.56 -22.50
C HIS A 814 37.43 65.86 -24.00
N ILE A 815 38.15 66.92 -24.39
CA ILE A 815 38.47 67.30 -25.77
C ILE A 815 39.98 67.14 -25.98
N MET A 816 40.39 66.43 -27.01
CA MET A 816 41.79 66.40 -27.45
C MET A 816 41.98 67.27 -28.68
N ILE A 817 43.05 68.08 -28.70
CA ILE A 817 43.50 68.85 -29.86
C ILE A 817 44.94 68.44 -30.16
N THR A 818 45.21 68.02 -31.39
CA THR A 818 46.55 67.65 -31.85
C THR A 818 47.12 68.76 -32.73
N GLU A 819 48.19 69.40 -32.25
CA GLU A 819 48.85 70.52 -32.92
C GLU A 819 50.10 70.02 -33.67
N THR A 820 50.13 70.18 -34.99
CA THR A 820 51.31 69.87 -35.82
C THR A 820 52.09 71.12 -36.22
N ASP A 821 51.45 72.29 -36.10
CA ASP A 821 51.98 73.60 -36.45
C ASP A 821 51.34 74.68 -35.56
N GLN A 822 52.17 75.54 -34.97
CA GLN A 822 51.75 76.58 -34.04
C GLN A 822 51.30 77.88 -34.73
N TYR A 823 51.63 78.07 -36.01
CA TYR A 823 51.35 79.31 -36.72
C TYR A 823 49.96 79.31 -37.35
N VAL A 824 49.43 80.51 -37.60
CA VAL A 824 48.25 80.72 -38.45
C VAL A 824 48.38 79.97 -39.79
N CYS A 825 47.25 79.51 -40.31
CA CYS A 825 47.08 78.63 -41.47
C CYS A 825 47.71 77.23 -41.30
N GLY A 826 48.04 76.82 -40.06
CA GLY A 826 48.35 75.42 -39.71
C GLY A 826 47.11 74.54 -39.60
N ILE A 827 47.28 73.22 -39.56
CA ILE A 827 46.17 72.24 -39.40
C ILE A 827 46.18 71.65 -37.99
N ARG A 828 45.01 71.59 -37.35
CA ARG A 828 44.79 70.92 -36.05
C ARG A 828 43.67 69.89 -36.15
N ALA A 829 43.88 68.69 -35.60
CA ALA A 829 42.86 67.66 -35.48
C ALA A 829 42.24 67.67 -34.07
N SER A 830 40.94 67.37 -33.96
CA SER A 830 40.24 67.28 -32.67
C SER A 830 39.47 65.96 -32.49
N ALA A 831 39.26 65.57 -31.24
CA ALA A 831 38.41 64.45 -30.85
C ALA A 831 37.68 64.79 -29.54
N VAL A 832 36.38 64.45 -29.45
CA VAL A 832 35.54 64.72 -28.28
C VAL A 832 35.08 63.39 -27.69
N THR A 833 35.41 63.13 -26.42
CA THR A 833 34.99 61.91 -25.70
C THR A 833 33.77 62.21 -24.82
N ILE A 834 32.72 61.40 -24.97
CA ILE A 834 31.47 61.47 -24.21
C ILE A 834 31.40 60.30 -23.24
N LYS A 835 30.88 60.55 -22.03
CA LYS A 835 30.66 59.53 -21.00
C LYS A 835 29.23 59.59 -20.51
N ASN A 836 28.61 58.44 -20.32
CA ASN A 836 27.41 58.33 -19.50
C ASN A 836 27.86 58.04 -18.06
N ILE A 837 27.77 59.02 -17.17
CA ILE A 837 28.08 58.89 -15.74
C ILE A 837 26.86 58.47 -14.91
N GLY A 838 25.68 58.40 -15.54
CA GLY A 838 24.45 57.89 -14.93
C GLY A 838 24.53 56.38 -14.66
N THR A 839 23.51 55.88 -13.97
CA THR A 839 23.41 54.45 -13.61
C THR A 839 22.63 53.62 -14.63
N HIS A 840 22.04 54.28 -15.63
CA HIS A 840 21.24 53.65 -16.69
C HIS A 840 21.92 53.75 -18.05
N ASP A 841 21.79 52.70 -18.84
CA ASP A 841 22.20 52.69 -20.23
C ASP A 841 21.29 53.60 -21.07
N TYR A 842 21.87 54.37 -21.99
CA TYR A 842 21.10 55.07 -23.02
C TYR A 842 21.16 54.30 -24.34
N LEU A 843 19.99 53.91 -24.86
CA LEU A 843 19.83 53.25 -26.14
C LEU A 843 19.23 54.22 -27.15
N GLY A 844 20.04 54.63 -28.12
CA GLY A 844 19.67 55.66 -29.09
C GLY A 844 20.89 56.46 -29.56
N ASP A 845 20.63 57.41 -30.45
CA ASP A 845 21.63 58.35 -30.94
C ASP A 845 21.75 59.53 -29.96
N ILE A 846 22.98 59.87 -29.60
CA ILE A 846 23.33 61.00 -28.73
C ILE A 846 24.06 62.03 -29.60
N ARG A 847 23.48 63.22 -29.73
CA ARG A 847 24.08 64.32 -30.49
C ARG A 847 25.24 64.96 -29.70
N VAL A 848 26.31 65.33 -30.41
CA VAL A 848 27.45 66.07 -29.86
C VAL A 848 27.77 67.25 -30.77
N ASP A 849 27.72 68.47 -30.24
CA ASP A 849 28.09 69.69 -30.95
C ASP A 849 29.51 70.16 -30.58
N PHE A 850 30.26 70.65 -31.57
CA PHE A 850 31.65 71.10 -31.43
C PHE A 850 31.79 72.57 -31.84
N TYR A 851 32.52 73.34 -31.03
CA TYR A 851 32.71 74.80 -31.19
C TYR A 851 34.22 75.09 -31.27
N PRO A 852 34.78 75.26 -32.47
CA PRO A 852 36.24 75.35 -32.67
C PRO A 852 36.85 76.67 -32.19
N ASN A 853 36.07 77.74 -32.03
CA ASN A 853 36.51 78.99 -31.42
C ASN A 853 35.34 79.81 -30.90
N MET A 854 35.05 79.70 -29.61
CA MET A 854 33.99 80.46 -28.95
C MET A 854 34.51 81.04 -27.63
N PRO A 855 34.72 82.37 -27.54
CA PRO A 855 35.33 83.00 -26.36
C PRO A 855 34.53 82.80 -25.05
N THR A 856 33.22 82.59 -25.17
CA THR A 856 32.31 82.34 -24.04
C THR A 856 31.67 80.96 -24.19
N ALA A 857 31.43 80.29 -23.06
CA ALA A 857 30.72 79.01 -23.02
C ALA A 857 29.38 79.05 -23.81
N PRO A 858 29.11 78.10 -24.71
CA PRO A 858 27.84 78.03 -25.42
C PRO A 858 26.69 77.65 -24.48
N ALA A 859 25.57 78.37 -24.60
CA ALA A 859 24.34 78.05 -23.88
C ALA A 859 23.71 76.75 -24.40
N ALA A 860 22.87 76.12 -23.58
CA ALA A 860 22.07 74.97 -24.02
C ALA A 860 21.24 75.33 -25.26
N GLY A 861 21.13 74.41 -26.21
CA GLY A 861 20.48 74.60 -27.51
C GLY A 861 21.30 75.38 -28.55
N THR A 862 22.49 75.89 -28.21
CA THR A 862 23.33 76.58 -29.21
C THR A 862 23.99 75.53 -30.11
N GLU A 863 23.63 75.45 -31.38
CA GLU A 863 24.26 74.48 -32.30
C GLU A 863 25.74 74.82 -32.55
N GLY A 864 26.58 73.79 -32.63
CA GLY A 864 28.00 73.92 -32.93
C GLY A 864 28.26 74.21 -34.41
N SER A 865 29.49 74.64 -34.72
CA SER A 865 29.94 74.74 -36.12
C SER A 865 30.00 73.37 -36.80
N TYR A 866 30.02 72.29 -36.01
CA TYR A 866 29.91 70.91 -36.43
C TYR A 866 29.10 70.11 -35.39
N HIS A 867 28.41 69.05 -35.83
CA HIS A 867 27.81 68.05 -34.95
C HIS A 867 28.09 66.62 -35.41
N GLY A 868 28.13 65.69 -34.46
CA GLY A 868 28.24 64.24 -34.70
C GLY A 868 27.34 63.44 -33.75
N PHE A 869 27.32 62.11 -33.90
CA PHE A 869 26.49 61.23 -33.06
C PHE A 869 27.30 60.10 -32.42
N VAL A 870 26.99 59.82 -31.16
CA VAL A 870 27.38 58.59 -30.45
C VAL A 870 26.14 57.71 -30.33
N THR A 871 26.19 56.45 -30.77
CA THR A 871 25.05 55.53 -30.67
C THR A 871 25.25 54.55 -29.52
N ASN A 872 24.20 54.30 -28.71
CA ASN A 872 24.18 53.37 -27.57
C ASN A 872 25.34 53.58 -26.57
N LEU A 873 25.10 54.28 -25.46
CA LEU A 873 26.11 54.56 -24.44
C LEU A 873 25.69 53.98 -23.09
N SER A 874 26.29 52.85 -22.75
CA SER A 874 26.07 52.17 -21.47
C SER A 874 26.56 52.99 -20.27
N ALA A 875 25.93 52.76 -19.12
CA ALA A 875 26.27 53.38 -17.86
C ALA A 875 27.78 53.21 -17.54
N GLY A 876 28.43 54.31 -17.16
CA GLY A 876 29.85 54.39 -16.85
C GLY A 876 30.80 54.26 -18.06
N LYS A 877 30.32 54.03 -19.28
CA LYS A 877 31.16 53.86 -20.48
C LYS A 877 31.36 55.16 -21.25
N THR A 878 32.39 55.17 -22.09
CA THR A 878 32.76 56.28 -22.97
C THR A 878 32.73 55.91 -24.45
N LYS A 879 32.45 56.89 -25.32
CA LYS A 879 32.60 56.83 -26.78
C LYS A 879 33.05 58.20 -27.29
N PHE A 880 33.53 58.31 -28.52
CA PHE A 880 34.04 59.58 -29.06
C PHE A 880 33.47 59.93 -30.44
N VAL A 881 33.51 61.22 -30.78
CA VAL A 881 33.27 61.75 -32.14
C VAL A 881 34.50 62.54 -32.60
N ASN A 882 34.75 62.54 -33.91
CA ASN A 882 35.87 63.25 -34.54
C ASN A 882 35.34 64.43 -35.36
N PRO A 883 35.48 65.68 -34.89
CA PRO A 883 35.15 66.86 -35.69
C PRO A 883 36.13 67.08 -36.87
N PRO A 884 35.77 67.94 -37.84
CA PRO A 884 36.64 68.33 -38.95
C PRO A 884 37.95 69.00 -38.49
N LEU A 885 38.94 69.03 -39.39
CA LEU A 885 40.21 69.72 -39.17
C LEU A 885 40.00 71.24 -39.00
N MET A 886 40.79 71.87 -38.11
CA MET A 886 40.73 73.30 -37.81
C MET A 886 41.94 74.06 -38.41
N SER A 887 41.71 75.27 -38.93
CA SER A 887 42.73 76.24 -39.38
C SER A 887 42.21 77.69 -39.31
N THR A 888 43.11 78.69 -39.21
CA THR A 888 42.78 80.13 -39.15
C THR A 888 43.95 81.01 -39.59
N ASP A 889 43.67 82.11 -40.28
CA ASP A 889 44.63 83.18 -40.62
C ASP A 889 44.74 84.24 -39.51
N ILE A 890 43.85 84.20 -38.51
CA ILE A 890 43.83 85.10 -37.37
C ILE A 890 44.63 84.50 -36.21
N ALA A 891 45.68 85.20 -35.80
CA ALA A 891 46.48 84.83 -34.64
C ALA A 891 45.74 85.15 -33.34
N GLY A 892 45.90 84.31 -32.34
CA GLY A 892 45.31 84.45 -31.01
C GLY A 892 44.96 83.11 -30.38
N ASP A 893 44.48 83.19 -29.14
CA ASP A 893 43.98 82.03 -28.42
C ASP A 893 42.56 81.71 -28.90
N TRP A 894 42.34 80.47 -29.29
CA TRP A 894 41.02 79.92 -29.59
C TRP A 894 40.54 79.11 -28.41
N THR A 895 39.32 79.39 -27.96
CA THR A 895 38.66 78.62 -26.90
C THR A 895 37.71 77.61 -27.54
N VAL A 896 38.04 76.33 -27.38
CA VAL A 896 37.30 75.20 -27.93
C VAL A 896 36.33 74.65 -26.89
N TRP A 897 35.11 74.35 -27.31
CA TRP A 897 34.08 73.70 -26.49
C TRP A 897 33.48 72.51 -27.22
N ALA A 898 32.84 71.63 -26.46
CA ALA A 898 31.92 70.64 -26.98
C ALA A 898 30.75 70.45 -26.01
N ARG A 899 29.58 70.09 -26.53
CA ARG A 899 28.37 69.83 -25.75
C ARG A 899 27.73 68.52 -26.20
N VAL A 900 27.41 67.65 -25.26
CA VAL A 900 26.60 66.44 -25.50
C VAL A 900 25.14 66.73 -25.26
N ASP A 901 24.26 66.09 -26.02
CA ASP A 901 22.81 66.32 -26.00
C ASP A 901 22.44 67.81 -26.00
N THR A 902 22.93 68.53 -27.00
CA THR A 902 22.82 70.00 -27.07
C THR A 902 21.40 70.53 -26.93
N HIS A 903 20.39 69.73 -27.30
CA HIS A 903 18.98 70.11 -27.26
C HIS A 903 18.23 69.63 -26.02
N ASN A 904 18.92 68.97 -25.07
CA ASN A 904 18.32 68.36 -23.89
C ASN A 904 17.16 67.42 -24.31
N ALA A 905 17.38 66.65 -25.37
CA ALA A 905 16.38 65.72 -25.92
C ALA A 905 16.34 64.42 -25.11
N ILE A 906 17.41 64.13 -24.40
CA ILE A 906 17.57 63.00 -23.50
C ILE A 906 17.38 63.54 -22.08
N VAL A 907 16.47 62.93 -21.31
CA VAL A 907 16.25 63.35 -19.92
C VAL A 907 17.39 62.80 -19.07
N GLU A 908 18.16 63.71 -18.49
CA GLU A 908 19.34 63.39 -17.69
C GLU A 908 19.16 63.77 -16.21
N THR A 909 19.96 63.18 -15.30
CA THR A 909 19.94 63.60 -13.89
C THR A 909 20.58 64.95 -13.66
N ASN A 910 21.44 65.40 -14.58
CA ASN A 910 22.06 66.70 -14.52
C ASN A 910 22.29 67.34 -15.89
N GLU A 911 21.24 67.92 -16.44
CA GLU A 911 21.23 68.73 -17.68
C GLU A 911 22.25 69.91 -17.75
N ASN A 912 22.98 70.19 -16.66
CA ASN A 912 23.92 71.29 -16.55
C ASN A 912 25.39 70.87 -16.68
N ASN A 913 25.71 69.58 -16.77
CA ASN A 913 27.09 69.07 -16.88
C ASN A 913 27.48 68.61 -18.30
N ASN A 914 26.56 68.77 -19.27
CA ASN A 914 26.72 68.37 -20.66
C ASN A 914 27.76 69.17 -21.44
N LEU A 915 28.22 70.31 -20.91
CA LEU A 915 29.21 71.16 -21.55
C LEU A 915 30.62 70.80 -21.07
N SER A 916 31.56 70.67 -22.01
CA SER A 916 32.98 70.45 -21.69
C SER A 916 33.58 71.61 -20.88
N ALA A 917 34.70 71.34 -20.21
CA ALA A 917 35.61 72.42 -19.84
C ALA A 917 36.17 73.13 -21.09
N PRO A 918 36.54 74.43 -21.02
CA PRO A 918 37.17 75.12 -22.14
C PRO A 918 38.55 74.53 -22.44
N GLN A 919 38.82 74.25 -23.71
CA GLN A 919 40.14 73.84 -24.17
C GLN A 919 40.78 74.96 -24.99
N ILE A 920 41.94 75.46 -24.58
CA ILE A 920 42.63 76.55 -25.27
C ILE A 920 43.62 76.00 -26.28
N THR A 921 43.66 76.59 -27.47
CA THR A 921 44.65 76.28 -28.52
C THR A 921 45.13 77.61 -29.13
N THR A 922 46.44 77.84 -29.21
CA THR A 922 47.00 79.17 -29.53
C THR A 922 47.54 79.23 -30.95
N TRP A 923 47.05 80.15 -31.77
CA TRP A 923 47.56 80.39 -33.13
C TRP A 923 48.55 81.56 -33.13
N SER A 924 49.82 81.28 -33.40
CA SER A 924 50.87 82.31 -33.43
C SER A 924 50.86 83.06 -34.77
N PRO A 925 51.09 84.39 -34.78
CA PRO A 925 51.31 85.09 -36.04
C PRO A 925 52.61 84.62 -36.69
N LEU A 926 52.70 84.75 -38.01
CA LEU A 926 53.95 84.51 -38.73
C LEU A 926 55.06 85.43 -38.18
N PRO A 927 56.27 84.93 -37.86
CA PRO A 927 57.35 85.78 -37.38
C PRO A 927 57.77 86.79 -38.45
N PRO A 928 58.43 87.90 -38.08
CA PRO A 928 59.04 88.81 -39.05
C PRO A 928 60.25 88.15 -39.75
N VAL A 929 60.59 88.61 -40.95
CA VAL A 929 61.84 88.23 -41.59
C VAL A 929 63.04 88.78 -40.81
N SER A 930 64.14 88.03 -40.80
CA SER A 930 65.35 88.38 -40.04
C SER A 930 66.57 88.55 -40.96
N ASN A 931 67.66 89.13 -40.46
CA ASN A 931 68.92 89.31 -41.21
C ASN A 931 68.78 89.95 -42.60
N LEU A 932 67.85 90.92 -42.75
CA LEU A 932 67.69 91.66 -43.99
C LEU A 932 68.94 92.49 -44.29
N GLN A 933 69.67 92.12 -45.35
CA GLN A 933 70.93 92.75 -45.75
C GLN A 933 70.95 93.06 -47.24
N PHE A 934 71.67 94.12 -47.62
CA PHE A 934 71.94 94.46 -49.01
C PHE A 934 73.41 94.24 -49.31
N LEU A 935 73.70 93.45 -50.32
CA LEU A 935 75.04 93.25 -50.85
C LEU A 935 75.15 93.99 -52.19
N ASN A 936 76.24 94.73 -52.39
CA ASN A 936 76.51 95.38 -53.67
C ASN A 936 76.61 94.33 -54.78
N TYR A 937 75.94 94.54 -55.92
CA TYR A 937 75.98 93.61 -57.05
C TYR A 937 76.57 94.25 -58.30
N ASP A 938 75.99 95.36 -58.77
CA ASP A 938 76.54 96.18 -59.85
C ASP A 938 76.18 97.67 -59.65
N ASN A 939 76.56 98.53 -60.59
CA ASN A 939 76.35 99.99 -60.51
C ASN A 939 74.87 100.40 -60.35
N TYR A 940 73.92 99.48 -60.55
CA TYR A 940 72.50 99.75 -60.66
C TYR A 940 71.61 98.77 -59.87
N ASN A 941 72.15 97.72 -59.27
CA ASN A 941 71.41 96.69 -58.55
C ASN A 941 72.11 96.30 -57.24
N ALA A 942 71.31 95.95 -56.22
CA ALA A 942 71.79 95.30 -55.00
C ALA A 942 71.12 93.93 -54.83
N LEU A 943 71.85 92.98 -54.25
CA LEU A 943 71.32 91.68 -53.84
C LEU A 943 70.79 91.81 -52.42
N MET A 944 69.46 91.80 -52.27
CA MET A 944 68.78 91.82 -50.98
C MET A 944 68.63 90.39 -50.46
N LYS A 945 69.08 90.11 -49.23
CA LYS A 945 68.98 88.79 -48.58
C LYS A 945 68.30 88.86 -47.22
N TRP A 946 67.59 87.81 -46.81
CA TRP A 946 66.98 87.69 -45.48
C TRP A 946 66.85 86.21 -45.07
N ASP A 947 66.62 85.95 -43.78
CA ASP A 947 66.47 84.63 -43.20
C ASP A 947 65.03 84.42 -42.68
N TYR A 948 64.46 83.23 -42.90
CA TYR A 948 63.10 82.88 -42.46
C TYR A 948 62.88 81.37 -42.28
N THR A 949 62.41 80.96 -41.09
CA THR A 949 62.33 79.54 -40.71
C THR A 949 60.90 79.02 -40.45
N ALA A 950 59.90 79.89 -40.37
CA ALA A 950 58.50 79.47 -40.22
C ALA A 950 57.92 79.04 -41.57
N PRO A 951 56.92 78.13 -41.59
CA PRO A 951 56.19 77.80 -42.81
C PRO A 951 55.54 79.04 -43.44
N TYR A 952 55.69 79.20 -44.76
CA TYR A 952 55.14 80.31 -45.53
C TYR A 952 54.78 79.84 -46.95
N SER A 953 53.89 80.57 -47.63
CA SER A 953 53.54 80.37 -49.04
C SER A 953 54.40 81.24 -49.96
N CYS A 954 54.55 82.53 -49.63
CA CYS A 954 55.33 83.47 -50.43
C CYS A 954 55.98 84.57 -49.57
N PHE A 955 56.96 85.28 -50.15
CA PHE A 955 57.43 86.57 -49.62
C PHE A 955 56.96 87.71 -50.51
N LYS A 956 56.38 88.75 -49.90
CA LYS A 956 56.10 90.02 -50.57
C LYS A 956 57.17 91.04 -50.27
N ILE A 957 57.67 91.70 -51.33
CA ILE A 957 58.74 92.69 -51.25
C ILE A 957 58.26 94.03 -51.80
N TRP A 958 58.24 95.04 -50.94
CA TRP A 958 57.88 96.41 -51.26
C TRP A 958 59.12 97.31 -51.28
N GLY A 959 59.12 98.33 -52.14
CA GLY A 959 60.18 99.35 -52.17
C GLY A 959 59.64 100.77 -52.36
N ASN A 960 60.14 101.73 -51.58
CA ASN A 960 59.75 103.15 -51.61
C ASN A 960 60.97 104.06 -51.41
N ASP A 961 60.87 105.32 -51.80
CA ASP A 961 61.90 106.35 -51.54
C ASP A 961 61.77 106.96 -50.12
N ASP A 962 60.63 106.75 -49.44
CA ASP A 962 60.37 107.16 -48.05
C ASP A 962 60.70 106.01 -47.06
N PRO A 963 61.51 106.20 -46.01
CA PRO A 963 61.79 105.18 -44.99
C PRO A 963 60.60 104.81 -44.10
N SER A 964 59.61 105.68 -44.02
CA SER A 964 58.45 105.58 -43.12
C SER A 964 57.17 105.14 -43.82
N PHE A 965 57.29 104.57 -45.02
CA PHE A 965 56.14 104.29 -45.87
C PHE A 965 55.13 103.30 -45.23
N PRO A 966 53.83 103.64 -45.21
CA PRO A 966 52.79 102.70 -44.81
C PRO A 966 52.69 101.57 -45.85
N SER A 967 52.28 100.38 -45.40
CA SER A 967 52.22 99.14 -46.21
C SER A 967 51.35 99.25 -47.47
N GLU A 968 50.49 100.26 -47.57
CA GLU A 968 49.36 100.28 -48.50
C GLU A 968 49.52 101.24 -49.70
N SER A 969 50.58 102.07 -49.76
CA SER A 969 50.73 103.11 -50.81
C SER A 969 51.89 102.92 -51.80
N THR A 970 52.36 101.68 -52.03
CA THR A 970 53.45 101.41 -52.99
C THR A 970 53.23 100.23 -53.94
N GLN A 971 53.85 100.34 -55.12
CA GLN A 971 53.89 99.32 -56.16
C GLN A 971 54.70 98.10 -55.68
N LEU A 972 54.07 96.91 -55.64
CA LEU A 972 54.75 95.64 -55.35
C LEU A 972 55.86 95.43 -56.38
N ASN A 973 57.12 95.33 -55.93
CA ASN A 973 58.23 95.18 -56.87
C ASN A 973 58.47 93.72 -57.24
N TYR A 974 58.30 92.78 -56.28
CA TYR A 974 58.50 91.34 -56.49
C TYR A 974 57.65 90.50 -55.51
N SER A 975 57.12 89.37 -55.99
CA SER A 975 56.59 88.27 -55.18
C SER A 975 57.48 87.05 -55.41
N LEU A 976 57.95 86.43 -54.33
CA LEU A 976 58.78 85.23 -54.43
C LEU A 976 57.99 84.04 -53.88
N ASP A 977 57.46 83.24 -54.80
CA ASP A 977 56.76 82.01 -54.47
C ASP A 977 57.78 80.90 -54.20
N GLY A 978 57.63 80.16 -53.11
CA GLY A 978 58.53 79.06 -52.80
C GLY A 978 58.11 78.34 -51.52
N PRO A 979 57.70 77.07 -51.58
CA PRO A 979 57.07 76.38 -50.44
C PRO A 979 58.07 75.70 -49.49
N THR A 980 59.37 76.04 -49.54
CA THR A 980 60.40 75.32 -48.76
C THR A 980 61.15 76.27 -47.83
N PRO A 981 61.03 76.11 -46.51
CA PRO A 981 61.83 76.85 -45.53
C PRO A 981 63.33 76.64 -45.79
N GLY A 982 64.00 77.68 -46.28
CA GLY A 982 65.45 77.81 -46.37
C GLY A 982 65.97 78.79 -45.32
N PRO A 983 67.21 78.61 -44.84
CA PRO A 983 67.78 79.50 -43.83
C PRO A 983 67.99 80.92 -44.37
N THR A 984 68.22 81.09 -45.68
CA THR A 984 68.52 82.39 -46.29
C THR A 984 67.93 82.47 -47.70
N TYR A 985 67.27 83.58 -48.00
CA TYR A 985 66.67 83.93 -49.29
C TYR A 985 67.38 85.15 -49.87
N ALA A 986 67.32 85.31 -51.20
CA ALA A 986 67.96 86.41 -51.89
C ALA A 986 67.22 86.82 -53.16
N ILE A 987 67.17 88.11 -53.46
CA ILE A 987 66.66 88.64 -54.72
C ILE A 987 67.45 89.87 -55.16
N LEU A 988 67.58 90.06 -56.47
CA LEU A 988 68.15 91.28 -57.04
C LEU A 988 67.12 92.40 -57.07
N VAL A 989 67.46 93.56 -56.49
CA VAL A 989 66.63 94.76 -56.53
C VAL A 989 67.36 95.89 -57.27
N ASN A 990 66.62 96.62 -58.10
CA ASN A 990 67.15 97.72 -58.91
C ASN A 990 67.16 99.04 -58.13
N LEU A 991 68.27 99.79 -58.21
CA LEU A 991 68.53 101.04 -57.48
C LEU A 991 68.72 102.26 -58.41
N ARG A 992 68.39 102.17 -59.71
CA ARG A 992 68.80 103.16 -60.73
C ARG A 992 68.32 104.61 -60.55
N PHE A 993 67.29 104.88 -59.74
CA PHE A 993 66.58 106.16 -59.83
C PHE A 993 66.47 107.00 -58.54
N SER A 994 66.86 106.52 -57.36
CA SER A 994 66.82 107.27 -56.10
C SER A 994 67.24 106.38 -54.92
N LYS A 995 67.47 106.96 -53.73
CA LYS A 995 67.60 106.20 -52.48
C LYS A 995 66.28 105.46 -52.23
N ARG A 996 66.31 104.13 -52.12
CA ARG A 996 65.14 103.28 -51.84
C ARG A 996 65.27 102.53 -50.51
N PHE A 997 64.15 102.36 -49.83
CA PHE A 997 63.92 101.52 -48.66
C PHE A 997 63.06 100.33 -49.08
N PHE A 998 63.33 99.15 -48.53
CA PHE A 998 62.57 97.94 -48.83
C PHE A 998 61.98 97.33 -47.56
N ARG A 999 60.80 96.72 -47.69
CA ARG A 999 60.15 95.89 -46.68
C ARG A 999 59.91 94.51 -47.26
N VAL A 1000 60.13 93.47 -46.48
CA VAL A 1000 59.84 92.08 -46.86
C VAL A 1000 58.94 91.47 -45.79
N THR A 1001 57.87 90.79 -46.18
CA THR A 1001 57.04 90.00 -45.25
C THR A 1001 56.74 88.63 -45.84
N ALA A 1002 56.64 87.64 -44.96
CA ALA A 1002 56.12 86.32 -45.32
C ALA A 1002 54.59 86.33 -45.26
N GLU A 1003 53.96 85.55 -46.13
CA GLU A 1003 52.53 85.24 -46.10
C GLU A 1003 52.33 83.74 -46.20
N ARG A 1004 51.18 83.24 -45.72
CA ARG A 1004 50.83 81.81 -45.77
C ARG A 1004 49.35 81.66 -46.14
N ASP A 1005 49.08 80.78 -47.08
CA ASP A 1005 47.73 80.48 -47.56
C ASP A 1005 47.03 79.48 -46.63
N PHE A 1006 45.70 79.53 -46.63
CA PHE A 1006 44.89 78.52 -45.96
C PHE A 1006 45.12 77.13 -46.58
N PRO A 1007 45.27 76.09 -45.76
CA PRO A 1007 45.28 74.72 -46.26
C PRO A 1007 43.90 74.36 -46.82
N ASP A 1008 43.87 73.47 -47.81
CA ASP A 1008 42.64 72.82 -48.24
C ASP A 1008 42.16 71.89 -47.10
N LEU A 1009 40.95 72.11 -46.61
CA LEU A 1009 40.39 71.46 -45.41
C LEU A 1009 39.34 70.38 -45.75
N GLU A 1010 39.14 70.08 -47.03
CA GLU A 1010 38.26 68.98 -47.48
C GLU A 1010 38.77 67.59 -47.08
#